data_AF-A0A0F6H8Q0-F1
#
_entry.id   AF-A0A0F6H8Q0-F1
#
_cell.length_a   1.000
_cell.length_b   1.000
_cell.length_c   1.000
_cell.angle_alpha   90.00
_cell.angle_beta   90.00
_cell.angle_gamma   90.00
#
_symmetry.space_group_name_H-M   'P 1'
#
loop_
_entity.id
_entity.type
_entity.pdbx_description
1 polymer ?
#
loop_
_entity_poly.entity_id
_entity_poly.type
_entity_poly.pdbx_seq_one_letter_code
_entity_poly.pdbx_strand_id
1 'polypeptide(L)'
;MKSEGEIKVSDDIKPYLNEIAERLWSIPGHAAVMIGSGFSKNAKSSKAGNRSFPDWPQLGDIFYKKIHGEYPNNQKYLNPLKLADEVQAALGRPVLDQLILSSIPDDEFDPSILHTQLLDLPWTDIFTTNYDTLLERARVGISEKNYQVVLNKEDLIYSERPRIIKLHGSFPSERPFIITEEDYRKYPKDFAPFINTVQQSLLENTFCLIGFSGDDPNFLQWIGWIRDNLGKENSPKLYLIGYFGLSDAQKKLLIQRNITVVDFSNSFEGKGSHQEAIELFFKYLASKKTTKNYLNWDPEETLLPENIKEETELSKLEFIIQDWKKFRMNYPGWIIAPDDIRAKLLRSTVSYIHYISNNHYENISLNLQFAYELNWRLEKCLMPIYVDVALYFENIIDGHKAKQKGNLQIDSNEESEISIRIQLQLSLLRCYREDGELEKWKILQTELQGDLEYYNEEQIEFFKYEVSLFYFFTLDLLNLKSHLENWIPNESLPYWESKRAGLLAELGSSQEAEKILEKTLSFVRNRVNLKPVSADYSNVSQEGYIMLLLQYIRTANNFLDYKLEKDTEDESSFSGRWEKLKRYKCDPWNELKLFERTLRSPKVISKEIEEIKEFDLDKITVSRKFRVDDRDMRIAYSYLRFLEETGLPLQIGNSTIGKESANGTLKRLFKIAPFWTSAILIRIGDNKSVNIIFNRDSISRMPTKNVDVLVLQYLKVANDSNLTTQIDFERFANYFKRNLYTLLPEILSRLCVKTTFDVKVRLLNYLLEIFNSPIRNNFMNVDNLTNRLINSFNKTEQMELINSLLKFPNLGNLSDAHGLDFANPLSYVDTEKKLPIDFDRPKLNDELIEDLFKSARLLKNGERSWVICTLLFLEENGLLTEKWREQLGVVLWKNVDSTGFPVDINYHKFAFLFLPSPKEINLEKLFKEYIMSTPFPIQEKNAGITIGNKEITICTNLVGARNQIKWTKEEIIELSRRLFEWWGSDKKYLEKYSQSKEDERYKEFYFRFNKMMDVFVFVIAPNLDFEYEVELKDKIILLIEELKKLSIPTLRLEAAFVKNKITELKNVLIGIENQIISSNYEYVADALHSIYRLLDINVENSENIFSSKLIDLEAQMVFWRSPIGLSGSINSIGLIIEKYADYVNEAHLNKILLGLENLTYETNVFNNSEIYHDYQKLEIRRDAARLSFKLFNLYLDRGYEIPPALNSWKNICQSDEEFSEIKLQWQ
;
A
#
# COMPACT_ATOMS: atom_id res chain seq x y z
N MET A 1 21.99 28.53 18.73
CA MET A 1 21.76 29.14 20.07
C MET A 1 22.76 30.28 20.26
N LYS A 2 22.59 31.19 21.23
CA LYS A 2 23.63 32.18 21.55
C LYS A 2 24.86 31.45 22.10
N SER A 3 26.06 31.94 21.79
CA SER A 3 27.29 31.51 22.47
C SER A 3 27.26 32.03 23.91
N GLU A 4 26.99 31.16 24.87
CA GLU A 4 27.18 31.48 26.28
C GLU A 4 28.68 31.71 26.55
N GLY A 5 28.99 32.67 27.41
CA GLY A 5 30.38 33.08 27.66
C GLY A 5 31.22 31.95 28.26
N GLU A 6 32.49 31.86 27.86
CA GLU A 6 33.39 30.81 28.35
C GLU A 6 33.45 30.81 29.89
N ILE A 7 33.06 29.67 30.48
CA ILE A 7 32.99 29.52 31.94
C ILE A 7 34.41 29.55 32.51
N LYS A 8 34.75 30.69 33.12
CA LYS A 8 36.03 30.87 33.81
C LYS A 8 36.11 29.94 35.02
N VAL A 9 37.12 29.09 35.00
CA VAL A 9 37.62 28.27 36.11
C VAL A 9 39.14 28.39 36.14
N SER A 10 39.74 28.24 37.31
CA SER A 10 41.20 28.31 37.44
C SER A 10 41.90 27.20 36.62
N ASP A 11 43.01 27.54 35.96
CA ASP A 11 43.71 26.63 35.03
C ASP A 11 44.38 25.43 35.73
N ASP A 12 44.55 25.46 37.06
CA ASP A 12 45.05 24.35 37.88
C ASP A 12 44.02 23.21 38.04
N ILE A 13 42.73 23.52 38.10
CA ILE A 13 41.63 22.52 38.19
C ILE A 13 41.06 22.12 36.83
N LYS A 14 41.22 22.96 35.80
CA LYS A 14 40.69 22.79 34.43
C LYS A 14 41.01 21.44 33.77
N PRO A 15 42.20 20.82 33.93
CA PRO A 15 42.47 19.49 33.35
C PRO A 15 41.56 18.40 33.95
N TYR A 16 41.39 18.39 35.27
CA TYR A 16 40.55 17.41 35.96
C TYR A 16 39.07 17.59 35.61
N LEU A 17 38.61 18.83 35.45
CA LEU A 17 37.24 19.13 35.02
C LEU A 17 36.94 18.64 33.59
N ASN A 18 37.93 18.70 32.68
CA ASN A 18 37.79 18.10 31.36
C ASN A 18 37.78 16.57 31.44
N GLU A 19 38.67 15.95 32.23
CA GLU A 19 38.74 14.49 32.41
C GLU A 19 37.43 13.91 32.98
N ILE A 20 36.83 14.57 33.98
CA ILE A 20 35.52 14.19 34.51
C ILE A 20 34.42 14.38 33.45
N ALA A 21 34.42 15.50 32.72
CA ALA A 21 33.40 15.77 31.70
C ALA A 21 33.43 14.77 30.53
N GLU A 22 34.62 14.39 30.06
CA GLU A 22 34.80 13.40 29.00
C GLU A 22 34.24 12.03 29.42
N ARG A 23 34.53 11.60 30.65
CA ARG A 23 34.03 10.33 31.22
C ARG A 23 32.54 10.34 31.52
N LEU A 24 31.98 11.51 31.83
CA LEU A 24 30.56 11.71 32.09
C LEU A 24 29.74 11.68 30.79
N TRP A 25 30.21 12.32 29.72
CA TRP A 25 29.50 12.40 28.43
C TRP A 25 29.89 11.29 27.44
N SER A 26 30.66 10.27 27.86
CA SER A 26 30.93 9.09 27.03
C SER A 26 29.69 8.20 26.87
N ILE A 27 29.68 7.34 25.84
CA ILE A 27 28.61 6.37 25.58
C ILE A 27 29.23 4.98 25.41
N PRO A 28 29.05 4.04 26.37
CA PRO A 28 28.38 4.21 27.67
C PRO A 28 29.09 5.21 28.60
N GLY A 29 28.37 5.71 29.60
CA GLY A 29 28.91 6.64 30.60
C GLY A 29 29.88 5.95 31.55
N HIS A 30 30.99 6.61 31.87
CA HIS A 30 32.08 6.09 32.71
C HIS A 30 32.37 7.02 33.92
N ALA A 31 31.36 7.69 34.47
CA ALA A 31 31.48 8.54 35.65
C ALA A 31 30.38 8.24 36.67
N ALA A 32 30.76 8.10 37.94
CA ALA A 32 29.87 7.85 39.07
C ALA A 32 30.13 8.87 40.19
N VAL A 33 29.16 9.05 41.09
CA VAL A 33 29.24 10.10 42.12
C VAL A 33 28.78 9.61 43.48
N MET A 34 29.48 10.04 44.53
CA MET A 34 29.22 9.79 45.94
C MET A 34 28.78 11.08 46.62
N ILE A 35 27.58 11.08 47.19
CA ILE A 35 26.94 12.23 47.83
C ILE A 35 26.94 12.06 49.35
N GLY A 36 27.48 13.04 50.08
CA GLY A 36 27.50 13.07 51.54
C GLY A 36 26.56 14.11 52.16
N SER A 37 26.47 14.14 53.49
CA SER A 37 25.51 14.99 54.23
C SER A 37 25.82 16.49 54.14
N GLY A 38 27.03 16.86 53.73
CA GLY A 38 27.37 18.24 53.34
C GLY A 38 26.65 18.71 52.07
N PHE A 39 26.11 17.79 51.25
CA PHE A 39 25.27 18.14 50.10
C PHE A 39 23.84 18.48 50.52
N SER A 40 23.26 17.72 51.45
CA SER A 40 21.91 17.97 52.01
C SER A 40 21.79 19.34 52.70
N LYS A 41 22.90 19.88 53.22
CA LYS A 41 22.97 21.27 53.73
C LYS A 41 22.64 22.35 52.68
N ASN A 42 22.60 22.03 51.39
CA ASN A 42 22.16 22.93 50.31
C ASN A 42 20.64 22.88 50.03
N ALA A 43 19.85 22.12 50.78
CA ALA A 43 18.40 22.04 50.62
C ALA A 43 17.66 23.35 51.00
N LYS A 44 16.44 23.54 50.50
CA LYS A 44 15.62 24.72 50.78
C LYS A 44 14.69 24.43 51.96
N SER A 45 14.72 25.25 53.02
CA SER A 45 13.75 25.09 54.12
C SER A 45 12.35 25.49 53.66
N SER A 46 11.38 24.58 53.80
CA SER A 46 9.98 24.79 53.43
C SER A 46 9.19 25.57 54.50
N LYS A 47 9.81 25.84 55.66
CA LYS A 47 9.23 26.53 56.82
C LYS A 47 10.21 27.57 57.36
N ALA A 48 9.69 28.63 57.99
CA ALA A 48 10.49 29.71 58.60
C ALA A 48 11.10 29.30 59.96
N GLY A 49 11.95 28.25 59.97
CA GLY A 49 12.62 27.73 61.16
C GLY A 49 14.14 27.65 61.01
N ASN A 50 14.88 27.92 62.10
CA ASN A 50 16.35 27.89 62.15
C ASN A 50 16.95 26.47 62.28
N ARG A 51 16.29 25.45 61.74
CA ARG A 51 16.84 24.08 61.68
C ARG A 51 17.76 23.94 60.47
N SER A 52 18.65 22.96 60.49
CA SER A 52 19.52 22.60 59.37
C SER A 52 19.95 21.13 59.49
N PHE A 53 20.40 20.53 58.38
CA PHE A 53 20.92 19.15 58.38
C PHE A 53 22.18 19.07 59.25
N PRO A 54 22.23 18.21 60.29
CA PRO A 54 23.43 18.06 61.13
C PRO A 54 24.56 17.37 60.35
N ASP A 55 25.80 17.80 60.61
CA ASP A 55 26.99 17.01 60.28
C ASP A 55 27.33 15.98 61.38
N TRP A 56 28.33 15.14 61.12
CA TRP A 56 28.74 14.06 62.02
C TRP A 56 29.07 14.53 63.46
N PRO A 57 29.83 15.61 63.69
CA PRO A 57 29.96 16.23 65.01
C PRO A 57 28.63 16.72 65.60
N GLN A 58 27.81 17.46 64.84
CA GLN A 58 26.52 17.96 65.33
C GLN A 58 25.56 16.83 65.75
N LEU A 59 25.61 15.68 65.07
CA LEU A 59 24.88 14.47 65.45
C LEU A 59 25.48 13.78 66.69
N GLY A 60 26.81 13.74 66.81
CA GLY A 60 27.52 13.29 68.01
C GLY A 60 27.18 14.10 69.25
N ASP A 61 27.05 15.43 69.13
CA ASP A 61 26.64 16.32 70.23
C ASP A 61 25.20 16.04 70.71
N ILE A 62 24.31 15.62 69.79
CA ILE A 62 22.93 15.18 70.10
C ILE A 62 22.96 13.84 70.84
N PHE A 63 23.80 12.88 70.44
CA PHE A 63 23.98 11.61 71.13
C PHE A 63 24.57 11.80 72.53
N TYR A 64 25.63 12.60 72.66
CA TYR A 64 26.24 12.97 73.95
C TYR A 64 25.19 13.55 74.91
N LYS A 65 24.41 14.54 74.44
CA LYS A 65 23.33 15.15 75.24
C LYS A 65 22.21 14.17 75.60
N LYS A 66 21.91 13.18 74.76
CA LYS A 66 20.91 12.15 75.07
C LYS A 66 21.34 11.26 76.25
N ILE A 67 22.63 10.98 76.38
CA ILE A 67 23.21 10.17 77.47
C ILE A 67 23.43 11.03 78.73
N HIS A 68 24.11 12.17 78.59
CA HIS A 68 24.63 12.95 79.72
C HIS A 68 23.74 14.14 80.13
N GLY A 69 22.67 14.45 79.39
CA GLY A 69 21.74 15.56 79.66
C GLY A 69 22.24 16.95 79.23
N GLU A 70 23.55 17.16 79.20
CA GLU A 70 24.21 18.41 78.77
C GLU A 70 24.96 18.28 77.43
N TYR A 71 25.29 19.43 76.80
CA TYR A 71 26.19 19.47 75.64
C TYR A 71 27.66 19.41 76.09
N PRO A 72 28.59 18.91 75.26
CA PRO A 72 30.00 18.72 75.63
C PRO A 72 30.74 20.04 75.90
N ASN A 73 30.95 20.36 77.19
CA ASN A 73 31.74 21.51 77.64
C ASN A 73 33.25 21.26 77.48
N ASN A 74 33.81 21.61 76.31
CA ASN A 74 35.23 21.49 75.92
C ASN A 74 35.85 20.07 75.93
N GLN A 75 35.18 19.06 76.50
CA GLN A 75 35.55 17.66 76.33
C GLN A 75 35.16 17.18 74.92
N LYS A 76 36.16 16.89 74.08
CA LYS A 76 35.93 16.19 72.81
C LYS A 76 35.77 14.70 73.08
N TYR A 77 34.59 14.14 72.83
CA TYR A 77 34.43 12.70 72.65
C TYR A 77 35.28 12.24 71.45
N LEU A 78 35.79 11.00 71.49
CA LEU A 78 36.71 10.53 70.45
C LEU A 78 36.02 10.21 69.11
N ASN A 79 34.77 9.73 69.14
CA ASN A 79 34.07 9.22 67.95
C ASN A 79 32.54 9.27 68.12
N PRO A 80 31.76 9.91 67.21
CA PRO A 80 30.30 9.84 67.21
C PRO A 80 29.74 8.41 67.17
N LEU A 81 30.39 7.47 66.48
CA LEU A 81 29.93 6.08 66.34
C LEU A 81 29.84 5.37 67.70
N LYS A 82 30.81 5.65 68.57
CA LYS A 82 30.85 5.08 69.92
C LYS A 82 29.76 5.66 70.82
N LEU A 83 29.46 6.96 70.70
CA LEU A 83 28.31 7.55 71.37
C LEU A 83 26.99 6.94 70.89
N ALA A 84 26.88 6.56 69.62
CA ALA A 84 25.71 5.85 69.10
C ALA A 84 25.56 4.44 69.73
N ASP A 85 26.66 3.69 69.89
CA ASP A 85 26.63 2.43 70.66
C ASP A 85 26.30 2.64 72.14
N GLU A 86 26.79 3.71 72.77
CA GLU A 86 26.45 4.04 74.16
C GLU A 86 24.96 4.42 74.32
N VAL A 87 24.36 5.16 73.36
CA VAL A 87 22.90 5.37 73.28
C VAL A 87 22.16 4.03 73.09
N GLN A 88 22.63 3.18 72.17
CA GLN A 88 22.01 1.88 71.89
C GLN A 88 22.06 0.94 73.11
N ALA A 89 23.17 0.91 73.85
CA ALA A 89 23.35 0.08 75.03
C ALA A 89 22.52 0.58 76.23
N ALA A 90 22.40 1.90 76.40
CA ALA A 90 21.65 2.50 77.51
C ALA A 90 20.13 2.56 77.27
N LEU A 91 19.68 2.80 76.03
CA LEU A 91 18.29 3.12 75.71
C LEU A 91 17.66 2.22 74.62
N GLY A 92 18.44 1.35 73.98
CA GLY A 92 17.98 0.43 72.94
C GLY A 92 17.93 1.06 71.53
N ARG A 93 18.08 0.22 70.50
CA ARG A 93 18.10 0.65 69.09
C ARG A 93 16.88 1.48 68.66
N PRO A 94 15.62 1.18 69.06
CA PRO A 94 14.48 2.02 68.69
C PRO A 94 14.60 3.49 69.13
N VAL A 95 15.26 3.76 70.27
CA VAL A 95 15.45 5.14 70.76
C VAL A 95 16.55 5.86 69.99
N LEU A 96 17.62 5.16 69.60
CA LEU A 96 18.66 5.69 68.70
C LEU A 96 18.09 5.99 67.30
N ASP A 97 17.36 5.05 66.73
CA ASP A 97 16.70 5.18 65.42
C ASP A 97 15.67 6.34 65.41
N GLN A 98 14.88 6.48 66.47
CA GLN A 98 13.97 7.62 66.63
C GLN A 98 14.72 8.94 66.83
N LEU A 99 15.84 8.94 67.55
CA LEU A 99 16.67 10.13 67.75
C LEU A 99 17.22 10.65 66.42
N ILE A 100 17.74 9.76 65.57
CA ILE A 100 18.22 10.08 64.22
C ILE A 100 17.09 10.71 63.39
N LEU A 101 15.93 10.04 63.29
CA LEU A 101 14.75 10.56 62.58
C LEU A 101 14.28 11.92 63.13
N SER A 102 14.36 12.15 64.44
CA SER A 102 13.98 13.44 65.06
C SER A 102 15.02 14.55 64.87
N SER A 103 16.24 14.21 64.47
CA SER A 103 17.39 15.13 64.35
C SER A 103 17.64 15.61 62.92
N ILE A 104 17.18 14.87 61.91
CA ILE A 104 17.37 15.16 60.48
C ILE A 104 15.99 15.51 59.88
N PRO A 105 15.69 16.78 59.62
CA PRO A 105 14.32 17.25 59.39
C PRO A 105 13.92 17.14 57.89
N ASP A 106 13.91 15.94 57.34
CA ASP A 106 13.68 15.68 55.89
C ASP A 106 12.36 16.32 55.37
N ASP A 107 11.24 16.11 56.09
CA ASP A 107 9.92 16.70 55.78
C ASP A 107 9.80 18.23 56.01
N GLU A 108 10.84 18.90 56.52
CA GLU A 108 10.88 20.36 56.66
C GLU A 108 11.65 21.05 55.52
N PHE A 109 12.26 20.27 54.62
CA PHE A 109 13.12 20.76 53.55
C PHE A 109 12.73 20.19 52.18
N ASP A 110 12.80 21.04 51.15
CA ASP A 110 12.64 20.68 49.75
C ASP A 110 14.00 20.60 49.03
N PRO A 111 14.14 19.73 48.01
CA PRO A 111 15.34 19.68 47.18
C PRO A 111 15.64 21.03 46.51
N SER A 112 16.92 21.39 46.47
CA SER A 112 17.37 22.64 45.83
C SER A 112 17.78 22.43 44.37
N ILE A 113 18.06 23.54 43.67
CA ILE A 113 18.44 23.50 42.25
C ILE A 113 19.69 22.64 41.99
N LEU A 114 20.61 22.53 42.97
CA LEU A 114 21.76 21.63 42.88
C LEU A 114 21.38 20.15 42.86
N HIS A 115 20.29 19.76 43.54
CA HIS A 115 19.81 18.37 43.55
C HIS A 115 19.20 18.01 42.19
N THR A 116 18.49 18.94 41.54
CA THR A 116 18.02 18.78 40.16
C THR A 116 19.21 18.72 39.18
N GLN A 117 20.12 19.70 39.24
CA GLN A 117 21.30 19.77 38.36
C GLN A 117 22.22 18.54 38.46
N LEU A 118 22.37 17.96 39.65
CA LEU A 118 23.10 16.70 39.84
C LEU A 118 22.50 15.56 39.01
N LEU A 119 21.16 15.44 39.03
CA LEU A 119 20.41 14.39 38.32
C LEU A 119 20.24 14.71 36.82
N ASP A 120 20.27 15.98 36.41
CA ASP A 120 20.30 16.41 35.01
C ASP A 120 21.62 16.00 34.30
N LEU A 121 22.68 15.67 35.04
CA LEU A 121 23.91 15.08 34.53
C LEU A 121 23.80 13.54 34.37
N PRO A 122 24.53 12.88 33.44
CA PRO A 122 24.35 11.46 33.13
C PRO A 122 25.27 10.53 33.96
N TRP A 123 25.09 10.50 35.28
CA TRP A 123 25.89 9.62 36.13
C TRP A 123 25.53 8.13 35.95
N THR A 124 26.54 7.28 35.86
CA THR A 124 26.40 5.82 35.70
C THR A 124 25.72 5.19 36.93
N ASP A 125 26.15 5.59 38.12
CA ASP A 125 25.58 5.25 39.42
C ASP A 125 25.77 6.46 40.36
N ILE A 126 24.76 6.76 41.18
CA ILE A 126 24.79 7.76 42.26
C ILE A 126 24.71 7.00 43.58
N PHE A 127 25.73 7.13 44.42
CA PHE A 127 25.82 6.51 45.74
C PHE A 127 25.64 7.55 46.83
N THR A 128 25.01 7.18 47.95
CA THR A 128 24.97 8.06 49.12
C THR A 128 24.87 7.31 50.45
N THR A 129 25.48 7.90 51.48
CA THR A 129 25.36 7.52 52.89
C THR A 129 24.25 8.29 53.63
N ASN A 130 23.50 9.14 52.92
CA ASN A 130 22.51 10.04 53.53
C ASN A 130 21.16 9.33 53.71
N TYR A 131 20.57 9.47 54.89
CA TYR A 131 19.25 8.89 55.19
C TYR A 131 18.07 9.74 54.62
N ASP A 132 18.30 11.02 54.32
CA ASP A 132 17.28 11.94 53.78
C ASP A 132 16.85 11.57 52.35
N THR A 133 15.64 11.97 51.95
CA THR A 133 15.01 11.58 50.66
C THR A 133 15.18 12.64 49.56
N LEU A 134 16.11 13.60 49.72
CA LEU A 134 16.19 14.77 48.85
C LEU A 134 16.51 14.43 47.38
N LEU A 135 17.29 13.38 47.11
CA LEU A 135 17.60 12.92 45.76
C LEU A 135 16.39 12.24 45.11
N GLU A 136 15.70 11.37 45.86
CA GLU A 136 14.49 10.68 45.38
C GLU A 136 13.34 11.63 45.11
N ARG A 137 13.18 12.68 45.94
CA ARG A 137 12.21 13.76 45.72
C ARG A 137 12.60 14.66 44.55
N ALA A 138 13.89 14.98 44.38
CA ALA A 138 14.36 15.75 43.21
C ALA A 138 14.11 15.02 41.88
N ARG A 139 14.26 13.68 41.86
CA ARG A 139 14.05 12.83 40.69
C ARG A 139 12.66 12.99 40.07
N VAL A 140 11.62 13.24 40.87
CA VAL A 140 10.22 13.36 40.41
C VAL A 140 10.04 14.51 39.40
N GLY A 141 10.91 15.53 39.43
CA GLY A 141 10.86 16.66 38.50
C GLY A 141 11.55 16.45 37.15
N ILE A 142 12.17 15.28 36.90
CA ILE A 142 13.09 15.09 35.76
C ILE A 142 12.54 14.02 34.81
N SER A 143 12.21 14.44 33.59
CA SER A 143 11.58 13.59 32.57
C SER A 143 12.56 12.92 31.60
N GLU A 144 13.76 13.47 31.39
CA GLU A 144 14.73 12.93 30.41
C GLU A 144 15.47 11.67 30.92
N LYS A 145 15.49 11.40 32.24
CA LYS A 145 16.35 10.38 32.86
C LYS A 145 15.67 9.64 34.01
N ASN A 146 15.33 8.37 33.77
CA ASN A 146 14.74 7.51 34.80
C ASN A 146 15.81 6.82 35.66
N TYR A 147 16.34 7.54 36.66
CA TYR A 147 17.18 6.91 37.69
C TYR A 147 16.37 5.90 38.50
N GLN A 148 16.85 4.67 38.66
CA GLN A 148 16.20 3.68 39.53
C GLN A 148 16.71 3.83 40.97
N VAL A 149 15.81 3.84 41.95
CA VAL A 149 16.19 3.96 43.37
C VAL A 149 16.35 2.56 43.97
N VAL A 150 17.47 2.34 44.65
CA VAL A 150 17.85 1.10 45.33
C VAL A 150 18.02 1.41 46.81
N LEU A 151 17.11 0.91 47.65
CA LEU A 151 17.04 1.17 49.08
C LEU A 151 17.58 0.00 49.91
N ASN A 152 17.32 -1.23 49.44
CA ASN A 152 17.76 -2.49 50.04
C ASN A 152 18.55 -3.35 49.02
N LYS A 153 19.01 -4.52 49.47
CA LYS A 153 19.85 -5.42 48.64
C LYS A 153 19.03 -6.29 47.68
N GLU A 154 17.74 -6.45 47.94
CA GLU A 154 16.79 -7.17 47.09
C GLU A 154 16.42 -6.34 45.84
N ASP A 155 16.24 -5.01 45.99
CA ASP A 155 16.02 -4.05 44.89
C ASP A 155 17.12 -4.14 43.81
N LEU A 156 18.35 -4.45 44.22
CA LEU A 156 19.52 -4.50 43.36
C LEU A 156 19.37 -5.49 42.20
N ILE A 157 18.64 -6.60 42.41
CA ILE A 157 18.55 -7.77 41.51
C ILE A 157 17.95 -7.41 40.15
N TYR A 158 17.00 -6.48 40.13
CA TYR A 158 16.32 -6.03 38.91
C TYR A 158 16.68 -4.58 38.53
N SER A 159 17.74 -4.03 39.15
CA SER A 159 18.12 -2.62 38.98
C SER A 159 18.97 -2.39 37.72
N GLU A 160 18.47 -1.59 36.77
CA GLU A 160 19.24 -1.15 35.61
C GLU A 160 19.87 0.24 35.85
N ARG A 161 21.06 0.46 35.29
CA ARG A 161 21.73 1.77 35.29
C ARG A 161 20.97 2.78 34.41
N PRO A 162 20.82 4.05 34.83
CA PRO A 162 21.46 4.69 35.98
C PRO A 162 20.67 4.55 37.29
N ARG A 163 21.36 4.52 38.43
CA ARG A 163 20.76 4.24 39.76
C ARG A 163 21.09 5.28 40.83
N ILE A 164 20.24 5.38 41.85
CA ILE A 164 20.48 6.06 43.13
C ILE A 164 20.49 4.99 44.21
N ILE A 165 21.63 4.76 44.85
CA ILE A 165 21.87 3.63 45.78
C ILE A 165 22.09 4.17 47.19
N LYS A 166 21.18 3.82 48.11
CA LYS A 166 21.23 4.18 49.54
C LYS A 166 22.04 3.15 50.32
N LEU A 167 23.26 3.51 50.70
CA LEU A 167 24.21 2.56 51.29
C LEU A 167 23.95 2.31 52.79
N HIS A 168 23.48 3.31 53.54
CA HIS A 168 23.38 3.27 55.01
C HIS A 168 21.94 3.21 55.55
N GLY A 169 20.96 2.85 54.70
CA GLY A 169 19.52 2.94 54.99
C GLY A 169 18.90 4.26 54.53
N SER A 170 17.57 4.39 54.63
CA SER A 170 16.83 5.56 54.14
C SER A 170 15.56 5.83 54.93
N PHE A 171 15.18 7.10 55.05
CA PHE A 171 13.91 7.50 55.65
C PHE A 171 12.71 7.12 54.75
N PRO A 172 11.52 6.89 55.32
CA PRO A 172 11.22 6.89 56.76
C PRO A 172 11.52 5.56 57.49
N SER A 173 11.69 4.46 56.74
CA SER A 173 11.53 3.10 57.28
C SER A 173 12.62 2.08 56.92
N GLU A 174 13.54 2.39 56.02
CA GLU A 174 14.53 1.42 55.52
C GLU A 174 15.71 1.31 56.49
N ARG A 175 15.73 0.20 57.24
CA ARG A 175 16.57 -0.04 58.41
C ARG A 175 17.49 -1.25 58.21
N PRO A 176 18.60 -1.37 58.95
CA PRO A 176 19.12 -0.44 59.97
C PRO A 176 19.74 0.84 59.39
N PHE A 177 19.60 1.96 60.11
CA PHE A 177 20.40 3.16 59.85
C PHE A 177 21.83 2.94 60.36
N ILE A 178 22.82 2.86 59.46
CA ILE A 178 24.20 2.47 59.80
C ILE A 178 24.92 3.62 60.52
N ILE A 179 25.10 3.48 61.84
CA ILE A 179 25.50 4.59 62.72
C ILE A 179 26.40 4.19 63.90
N THR A 180 26.37 2.93 64.38
CA THR A 180 27.19 2.49 65.52
C THR A 180 28.46 1.75 65.10
N GLU A 181 29.48 1.68 65.96
CA GLU A 181 30.74 0.98 65.67
C GLU A 181 30.48 -0.52 65.35
N GLU A 182 29.53 -1.13 66.04
CA GLU A 182 29.05 -2.50 65.76
C GLU A 182 28.30 -2.63 64.42
N ASP A 183 27.58 -1.60 63.97
CA ASP A 183 26.98 -1.58 62.62
C ASP A 183 28.07 -1.59 61.54
N TYR A 184 29.03 -0.64 61.60
CA TYR A 184 30.12 -0.53 60.63
C TYR A 184 31.02 -1.79 60.63
N ARG A 185 31.20 -2.44 61.80
CA ARG A 185 31.95 -3.70 61.91
C ARG A 185 31.23 -4.89 61.26
N LYS A 186 29.89 -4.89 61.22
CA LYS A 186 29.07 -5.92 60.56
C LYS A 186 28.79 -5.65 59.09
N TYR A 187 28.77 -4.38 58.68
CA TYR A 187 28.43 -3.93 57.34
C TYR A 187 29.15 -4.71 56.21
N PRO A 188 30.47 -5.01 56.29
CA PRO A 188 31.18 -5.86 55.33
C PRO A 188 30.56 -7.23 55.04
N LYS A 189 29.87 -7.81 56.03
CA LYS A 189 29.23 -9.13 55.94
C LYS A 189 27.76 -9.01 55.53
N ASP A 190 27.03 -8.10 56.18
CA ASP A 190 25.56 -8.09 56.11
C ASP A 190 25.04 -7.32 54.86
N PHE A 191 25.88 -6.45 54.27
CA PHE A 191 25.60 -5.64 53.07
C PHE A 191 26.57 -5.89 51.89
N ALA A 192 27.19 -7.07 51.84
CA ALA A 192 28.16 -7.44 50.79
C ALA A 192 27.74 -7.12 49.33
N PRO A 193 26.46 -7.26 48.88
CA PRO A 193 26.06 -6.89 47.52
C PRO A 193 26.25 -5.40 47.19
N PHE A 194 26.00 -4.50 48.15
CA PHE A 194 26.24 -3.07 47.97
C PHE A 194 27.74 -2.77 47.88
N ILE A 195 28.56 -3.44 48.70
CA ILE A 195 30.02 -3.28 48.68
C ILE A 195 30.60 -3.74 47.35
N ASN A 196 30.17 -4.90 46.84
CA ASN A 196 30.57 -5.39 45.52
C ASN A 196 30.17 -4.40 44.42
N THR A 197 28.97 -3.80 44.51
CA THR A 197 28.48 -2.80 43.54
C THR A 197 29.30 -1.50 43.58
N VAL A 198 29.65 -1.01 44.78
CA VAL A 198 30.51 0.17 44.96
C VAL A 198 31.93 -0.12 44.47
N GLN A 199 32.51 -1.27 44.82
CA GLN A 199 33.83 -1.70 44.32
C GLN A 199 33.85 -1.84 42.79
N GLN A 200 32.85 -2.49 42.19
CA GLN A 200 32.72 -2.58 40.73
C GLN A 200 32.60 -1.20 40.08
N SER A 201 31.77 -0.32 40.63
CA SER A 201 31.60 1.03 40.08
C SER A 201 32.86 1.89 40.25
N LEU A 202 33.64 1.71 41.32
CA LEU A 202 34.96 2.31 41.53
C LEU A 202 36.04 1.75 40.58
N LEU A 203 35.87 0.53 40.06
CA LEU A 203 36.74 -0.07 39.04
C LEU A 203 36.39 0.41 37.62
N GLU A 204 35.09 0.54 37.31
CA GLU A 204 34.57 0.85 35.98
C GLU A 204 34.48 2.35 35.66
N ASN A 205 34.37 3.21 36.68
CA ASN A 205 34.00 4.61 36.53
C ASN A 205 34.98 5.56 37.25
N THR A 206 35.09 6.77 36.70
CA THR A 206 35.69 7.92 37.39
C THR A 206 34.76 8.37 38.52
N PHE A 207 35.26 8.38 39.77
CA PHE A 207 34.44 8.64 40.96
C PHE A 207 34.57 10.08 41.45
N CYS A 208 33.44 10.78 41.56
CA CYS A 208 33.34 12.13 42.10
C CYS A 208 32.78 12.09 43.54
N LEU A 209 33.36 12.84 44.47
CA LEU A 209 32.90 12.96 45.86
C LEU A 209 32.40 14.39 46.10
N ILE A 210 31.12 14.57 46.44
CA ILE A 210 30.48 15.89 46.61
C ILE A 210 29.78 15.95 47.97
N GLY A 211 30.09 16.98 48.76
CA GLY A 211 29.54 17.13 50.12
C GLY A 211 29.92 16.00 51.10
N PHE A 212 30.93 15.20 50.75
CA PHE A 212 31.38 14.00 51.45
C PHE A 212 32.81 14.21 51.97
N SER A 213 33.07 13.90 53.24
CA SER A 213 34.37 14.19 53.88
C SER A 213 35.50 13.24 53.46
N GLY A 214 35.18 12.02 53.02
CA GLY A 214 36.16 10.98 52.71
C GLY A 214 36.74 10.25 53.94
N ASP A 215 36.27 10.56 55.14
CA ASP A 215 36.68 9.91 56.40
C ASP A 215 35.66 8.88 56.94
N ASP A 216 34.68 8.50 56.11
CA ASP A 216 33.71 7.44 56.44
C ASP A 216 34.40 6.06 56.56
N PRO A 217 34.14 5.26 57.61
CA PRO A 217 34.85 4.00 57.83
C PRO A 217 34.61 2.92 56.76
N ASN A 218 33.45 2.90 56.10
CA ASN A 218 33.16 1.96 55.02
C ASN A 218 33.89 2.41 53.74
N PHE A 219 33.81 3.70 53.40
CA PHE A 219 34.55 4.27 52.27
C PHE A 219 36.07 4.08 52.40
N LEU A 220 36.63 4.33 53.57
CA LEU A 220 38.06 4.12 53.86
C LEU A 220 38.49 2.66 53.68
N GLN A 221 37.63 1.69 54.03
CA GLN A 221 37.88 0.27 53.76
C GLN A 221 37.84 -0.06 52.26
N TRP A 222 36.88 0.49 51.50
CA TRP A 222 36.77 0.24 50.06
C TRP A 222 37.98 0.78 49.28
N ILE A 223 38.40 2.03 49.54
CA ILE A 223 39.57 2.60 48.85
C ILE A 223 40.89 1.93 49.27
N GLY A 224 40.97 1.46 50.53
CA GLY A 224 42.08 0.64 51.02
C GLY A 224 42.16 -0.67 50.23
N TRP A 225 41.05 -1.42 50.17
CA TRP A 225 40.96 -2.68 49.43
C TRP A 225 41.33 -2.51 47.94
N ILE A 226 40.86 -1.46 47.27
CA ILE A 226 41.20 -1.21 45.85
C ILE A 226 42.72 -0.97 45.68
N ARG A 227 43.29 -0.08 46.50
CA ARG A 227 44.73 0.23 46.46
C ARG A 227 45.58 -1.01 46.73
N ASP A 228 45.16 -1.83 47.69
CA ASP A 228 45.94 -2.98 48.17
C ASP A 228 45.83 -4.20 47.25
N ASN A 229 44.82 -4.26 46.36
CA ASN A 229 44.68 -5.31 45.33
C ASN A 229 45.18 -4.89 43.94
N LEU A 230 45.07 -3.62 43.54
CA LEU A 230 45.50 -3.14 42.21
C LEU A 230 46.90 -2.51 42.18
N GLY A 231 47.39 -2.06 43.33
CA GLY A 231 48.55 -1.18 43.43
C GLY A 231 48.22 0.29 43.10
N LYS A 232 49.05 1.19 43.62
CA LYS A 232 48.83 2.65 43.60
C LYS A 232 48.78 3.28 42.19
N GLU A 233 49.41 2.66 41.20
CA GLU A 233 49.50 3.21 39.84
C GLU A 233 48.33 2.78 38.94
N ASN A 234 47.64 1.68 39.29
CA ASN A 234 46.49 1.17 38.56
C ASN A 234 45.14 1.50 39.25
N SER A 235 45.16 1.98 40.50
CA SER A 235 43.95 2.35 41.23
C SER A 235 43.27 3.58 40.61
N PRO A 236 41.98 3.51 40.22
CA PRO A 236 41.25 4.62 39.61
C PRO A 236 41.26 5.91 40.45
N LYS A 237 41.23 7.05 39.76
CA LYS A 237 41.29 8.39 40.38
C LYS A 237 39.98 8.73 41.09
N LEU A 238 40.09 9.23 42.31
CA LEU A 238 38.98 9.76 43.10
C LEU A 238 39.06 11.29 43.12
N TYR A 239 37.96 11.98 42.82
CA TYR A 239 37.92 13.44 42.76
C TYR A 239 37.07 14.01 43.90
N LEU A 240 37.71 14.66 44.87
CA LEU A 240 37.02 15.39 45.95
C LEU A 240 36.73 16.83 45.50
N ILE A 241 35.46 17.19 45.37
CA ILE A 241 35.00 18.42 44.71
C ILE A 241 34.40 19.39 45.72
N GLY A 242 34.83 20.66 45.68
CA GLY A 242 34.20 21.73 46.45
C GLY A 242 35.09 22.96 46.68
N TYR A 243 34.60 23.87 47.52
CA TYR A 243 35.38 25.02 48.01
C TYR A 243 36.16 24.60 49.25
N PHE A 244 37.50 24.60 49.20
CA PHE A 244 38.35 24.13 50.28
C PHE A 244 39.44 25.14 50.66
N GLY A 245 39.89 25.09 51.91
CA GLY A 245 41.00 25.89 52.44
C GLY A 245 42.13 25.00 52.99
N LEU A 246 42.37 23.86 52.36
CA LEU A 246 43.20 22.79 52.90
C LEU A 246 44.70 23.15 52.86
N SER A 247 45.38 22.89 53.97
CA SER A 247 46.84 23.02 54.07
C SER A 247 47.57 21.97 53.22
N ASP A 248 48.82 22.25 52.85
CA ASP A 248 49.66 21.33 52.07
C ASP A 248 49.80 19.94 52.70
N ALA A 249 49.77 19.85 54.03
CA ALA A 249 49.81 18.59 54.76
C ALA A 249 48.54 17.76 54.51
N GLN A 250 47.36 18.40 54.52
CA GLN A 250 46.08 17.74 54.22
C GLN A 250 45.97 17.37 52.74
N LYS A 251 46.39 18.26 51.82
CA LYS A 251 46.43 17.98 50.38
C LYS A 251 47.35 16.79 50.08
N LYS A 252 48.54 16.70 50.70
CA LYS A 252 49.45 15.55 50.59
C LYS A 252 48.87 14.26 51.17
N LEU A 253 48.14 14.32 52.29
CA LEU A 253 47.47 13.15 52.88
C LEU A 253 46.39 12.56 51.97
N LEU A 254 45.58 13.42 51.32
CA LEU A 254 44.57 12.97 50.36
C LEU A 254 45.21 12.35 49.09
N ILE A 255 46.30 12.95 48.59
CA ILE A 255 47.09 12.37 47.48
C ILE A 255 47.71 11.00 47.87
N GLN A 256 48.08 10.79 49.14
CA GLN A 256 48.51 9.47 49.63
C GLN A 256 47.37 8.44 49.68
N ARG A 257 46.10 8.88 49.76
CA ARG A 257 44.89 8.06 49.64
C ARG A 257 44.36 7.93 48.19
N ASN A 258 45.13 8.39 47.19
CA ASN A 258 44.72 8.49 45.77
C ASN A 258 43.48 9.39 45.50
N ILE A 259 43.26 10.38 46.36
CA ILE A 259 42.19 11.37 46.23
C ILE A 259 42.78 12.69 45.71
N THR A 260 42.41 13.06 44.49
CA THR A 260 42.70 14.35 43.87
C THR A 260 41.67 15.38 44.35
N VAL A 261 42.13 16.50 44.88
CA VAL A 261 41.22 17.58 45.34
C VAL A 261 41.00 18.58 44.22
N VAL A 262 39.75 18.73 43.78
CA VAL A 262 39.29 19.75 42.84
C VAL A 262 38.81 20.95 43.65
N ASP A 263 39.77 21.82 43.99
CA ASP A 263 39.62 22.93 44.93
C ASP A 263 39.22 24.22 44.21
N PHE A 264 37.96 24.63 44.35
CA PHE A 264 37.42 25.81 43.68
C PHE A 264 37.77 27.15 44.36
N SER A 265 38.52 27.15 45.48
CA SER A 265 38.87 28.38 46.20
C SER A 265 39.59 29.43 45.34
N ASN A 266 40.44 29.00 44.42
CA ASN A 266 41.15 29.86 43.46
C ASN A 266 40.25 30.43 42.34
N SER A 267 39.00 29.97 42.19
CA SER A 267 38.11 30.32 41.07
C SER A 267 37.09 31.44 41.38
N PHE A 268 37.15 32.07 42.56
CA PHE A 268 36.25 33.14 42.98
C PHE A 268 37.01 34.38 43.46
N GLU A 269 36.63 35.56 42.98
CA GLU A 269 37.20 36.85 43.44
C GLU A 269 36.59 37.28 44.79
N GLY A 270 36.88 36.54 45.86
CA GLY A 270 36.43 36.89 47.21
C GLY A 270 36.30 35.69 48.16
N LYS A 271 35.40 35.81 49.15
CA LYS A 271 34.99 34.67 49.98
C LYS A 271 33.85 33.91 49.29
N GLY A 272 34.19 32.95 48.43
CA GLY A 272 33.21 32.04 47.85
C GLY A 272 32.64 31.05 48.87
N SER A 273 31.50 30.45 48.54
CA SER A 273 30.85 29.40 49.32
C SER A 273 30.99 28.02 48.67
N HIS A 274 30.77 26.98 49.46
CA HIS A 274 30.77 25.59 48.98
C HIS A 274 29.59 25.30 48.04
N GLN A 275 28.48 26.04 48.16
CA GLN A 275 27.33 25.96 47.26
C GLN A 275 27.68 26.48 45.86
N GLU A 276 28.30 27.67 45.77
CA GLU A 276 28.70 28.29 44.50
C GLU A 276 29.75 27.45 43.75
N ALA A 277 30.69 26.82 44.47
CA ALA A 277 31.65 25.90 43.88
C ALA A 277 30.99 24.68 43.21
N ILE A 278 29.97 24.10 43.84
CA ILE A 278 29.24 22.95 43.28
C ILE A 278 28.36 23.40 42.10
N GLU A 279 27.75 24.59 42.17
CA GLU A 279 26.99 25.15 41.05
C GLU A 279 27.89 25.42 39.83
N LEU A 280 29.09 25.96 40.06
CA LEU A 280 30.10 26.19 39.02
C LEU A 280 30.61 24.87 38.43
N PHE A 281 30.81 23.85 39.25
CA PHE A 281 31.16 22.49 38.82
C PHE A 281 30.09 21.89 37.89
N PHE A 282 28.81 21.89 38.31
CA PHE A 282 27.73 21.36 37.47
C PHE A 282 27.54 22.18 36.18
N LYS A 283 27.64 23.52 36.25
CA LYS A 283 27.61 24.39 35.06
C LYS A 283 28.77 24.09 34.12
N TYR A 284 29.98 23.86 34.62
CA TYR A 284 31.12 23.46 33.80
C TYR A 284 30.84 22.13 33.08
N LEU A 285 30.46 21.09 33.83
CA LEU A 285 30.12 19.78 33.26
C LEU A 285 28.99 19.87 32.22
N ALA A 286 27.97 20.69 32.48
CA ALA A 286 26.87 20.93 31.55
C ALA A 286 27.32 21.71 30.29
N SER A 287 28.22 22.69 30.39
CA SER A 287 28.81 23.37 29.22
C SER A 287 29.70 22.44 28.37
N LYS A 288 30.24 21.38 29.00
CA LYS A 288 30.97 20.30 28.33
C LYS A 288 30.05 19.18 27.82
N LYS A 289 28.72 19.33 27.90
CA LYS A 289 27.74 18.52 27.15
C LYS A 289 27.98 18.77 25.65
N THR A 290 28.88 18.01 25.06
CA THR A 290 29.18 18.13 23.63
C THR A 290 27.92 17.80 22.84
N THR A 291 27.34 18.81 22.21
CA THR A 291 26.21 18.67 21.27
C THR A 291 26.61 18.01 19.95
N LYS A 292 27.60 17.10 20.00
CA LYS A 292 27.74 15.98 19.07
C LYS A 292 26.63 14.96 19.34
N ASN A 293 25.38 15.40 19.21
CA ASN A 293 24.38 14.56 18.59
C ASN A 293 24.94 14.24 17.20
N TYR A 294 25.52 13.06 17.02
CA TYR A 294 25.99 12.61 15.69
C TYR A 294 24.83 12.40 14.69
N LEU A 295 23.58 12.56 15.17
CA LEU A 295 22.36 12.73 14.39
C LEU A 295 22.23 14.10 13.69
N ASN A 296 23.05 15.10 14.05
CA ASN A 296 23.01 16.47 13.49
C ASN A 296 23.75 16.59 12.15
N TRP A 297 23.50 15.69 11.20
CA TRP A 297 23.86 15.90 9.79
C TRP A 297 22.67 16.61 9.12
N ASP A 298 22.72 17.95 9.06
CA ASP A 298 21.57 18.77 8.65
C ASP A 298 21.79 19.44 7.27
N PRO A 299 21.05 19.04 6.21
CA PRO A 299 21.14 19.65 4.88
C PRO A 299 20.67 21.10 4.77
N GLU A 300 20.15 21.72 5.84
CA GLU A 300 19.79 23.14 5.86
C GLU A 300 20.98 24.05 6.27
N GLU A 301 22.13 23.50 6.68
CA GLU A 301 23.37 24.27 6.89
C GLU A 301 24.08 24.62 5.56
N THR A 302 23.79 23.92 4.45
CA THR A 302 24.37 24.16 3.11
C THR A 302 23.61 25.22 2.30
N LEU A 303 23.21 26.32 2.94
CA LEU A 303 22.58 27.47 2.27
C LEU A 303 23.65 28.44 1.76
N LEU A 304 23.55 28.85 0.49
CA LEU A 304 24.46 29.84 -0.11
C LEU A 304 24.49 31.14 0.72
N PRO A 305 25.67 31.55 1.24
CA PRO A 305 25.86 32.86 1.85
C PRO A 305 25.39 33.98 0.92
N GLU A 306 24.69 34.99 1.46
CA GLU A 306 24.12 36.07 0.63
C GLU A 306 25.19 36.84 -0.16
N ASN A 307 26.41 36.90 0.37
CA ASN A 307 27.57 37.55 -0.24
C ASN A 307 27.98 36.94 -1.59
N ILE A 308 27.70 35.65 -1.84
CA ILE A 308 28.12 34.95 -3.07
C ILE A 308 27.24 35.32 -4.27
N LYS A 309 26.11 36.02 -4.06
CA LYS A 309 25.22 36.50 -5.15
C LYS A 309 25.96 37.40 -6.16
N GLU A 310 26.98 38.14 -5.72
CA GLU A 310 27.74 39.12 -6.53
C GLU A 310 28.95 38.53 -7.28
N GLU A 311 29.31 37.26 -7.07
CA GLU A 311 30.47 36.63 -7.72
C GLU A 311 30.19 36.13 -9.15
N THR A 312 31.27 35.71 -9.86
CA THR A 312 31.13 35.10 -11.19
C THR A 312 30.50 33.70 -11.10
N GLU A 313 29.78 33.29 -12.14
CA GLU A 313 29.08 31.99 -12.17
C GLU A 313 30.03 30.79 -12.04
N LEU A 314 31.30 30.91 -12.46
CA LEU A 314 32.31 29.87 -12.25
C LEU A 314 32.72 29.75 -10.77
N SER A 315 32.98 30.88 -10.10
CA SER A 315 33.33 30.92 -8.66
C SER A 315 32.20 30.35 -7.79
N LYS A 316 30.95 30.68 -8.13
CA LYS A 316 29.74 30.12 -7.52
C LYS A 316 29.70 28.59 -7.66
N LEU A 317 29.96 28.06 -8.86
CA LEU A 317 29.96 26.62 -9.11
C LEU A 317 31.06 25.89 -8.31
N GLU A 318 32.29 26.44 -8.30
CA GLU A 318 33.40 25.87 -7.52
C GLU A 318 33.09 25.84 -6.02
N PHE A 319 32.48 26.90 -5.47
CA PHE A 319 32.03 26.93 -4.07
C PHE A 319 30.97 25.86 -3.78
N ILE A 320 29.96 25.73 -4.65
CA ILE A 320 28.88 24.73 -4.51
C ILE A 320 29.46 23.30 -4.53
N ILE A 321 30.38 23.00 -5.46
CA ILE A 321 31.06 21.69 -5.53
C ILE A 321 31.84 21.42 -4.23
N GLN A 322 32.62 22.38 -3.75
CA GLN A 322 33.42 22.20 -2.53
C GLN A 322 32.56 21.98 -1.27
N ASP A 323 31.46 22.74 -1.12
CA ASP A 323 30.54 22.58 0.01
C ASP A 323 29.79 21.25 -0.06
N TRP A 324 29.26 20.88 -1.24
CA TRP A 324 28.55 19.60 -1.42
C TRP A 324 29.47 18.40 -1.21
N LYS A 325 30.70 18.44 -1.74
CA LYS A 325 31.72 17.41 -1.53
C LYS A 325 32.08 17.25 -0.05
N LYS A 326 32.30 18.36 0.64
CA LYS A 326 32.53 18.39 2.10
C LYS A 326 31.32 17.82 2.86
N PHE A 327 30.11 18.13 2.43
CA PHE A 327 28.87 17.64 3.03
C PHE A 327 28.67 16.13 2.82
N ARG A 328 28.97 15.60 1.62
CA ARG A 328 29.03 14.17 1.30
C ARG A 328 30.10 13.44 2.12
N MET A 329 31.30 13.99 2.24
CA MET A 329 32.39 13.41 3.05
C MET A 329 32.08 13.34 4.56
N ASN A 330 31.14 14.15 5.04
CA ASN A 330 30.64 14.10 6.42
C ASN A 330 29.35 13.26 6.58
N TYR A 331 28.91 12.52 5.54
CA TYR A 331 27.69 11.71 5.60
C TYR A 331 27.82 10.53 6.57
N PRO A 332 26.92 10.36 7.56
CA PRO A 332 26.99 9.27 8.54
C PRO A 332 26.77 7.84 8.01
N GLY A 333 26.71 7.62 6.70
CA GLY A 333 26.70 6.26 6.13
C GLY A 333 25.37 5.52 6.15
N TRP A 334 24.22 6.17 6.38
CA TRP A 334 22.92 5.50 6.23
C TRP A 334 22.75 4.94 4.79
N ILE A 335 22.21 3.72 4.64
CA ILE A 335 21.77 3.22 3.32
C ILE A 335 20.68 4.15 2.81
N ILE A 336 19.54 4.11 3.52
CA ILE A 336 18.40 4.98 3.38
C ILE A 336 18.55 6.11 4.40
N ALA A 337 18.79 7.34 3.94
CA ALA A 337 18.75 8.51 4.81
C ALA A 337 17.34 8.65 5.43
N PRO A 338 17.20 9.07 6.71
CA PRO A 338 15.90 9.20 7.36
C PRO A 338 14.98 10.23 6.68
N ASP A 339 13.66 10.03 6.74
CA ASP A 339 12.68 10.88 6.00
C ASP A 339 12.81 12.39 6.22
N ASP A 340 13.04 12.83 7.47
CA ASP A 340 13.22 14.25 7.80
C ASP A 340 14.49 14.84 7.18
N ILE A 341 15.55 14.04 7.10
CA ILE A 341 16.82 14.38 6.45
C ILE A 341 16.66 14.39 4.91
N ARG A 342 15.98 13.40 4.31
CA ARG A 342 15.69 13.39 2.86
C ARG A 342 14.90 14.62 2.43
N ALA A 343 13.89 15.00 3.22
CA ALA A 343 13.04 16.16 2.94
C ALA A 343 13.78 17.50 3.09
N LYS A 344 14.80 17.59 3.96
CA LYS A 344 15.74 18.73 4.02
C LYS A 344 16.66 18.74 2.80
N LEU A 345 17.30 17.60 2.49
CA LEU A 345 18.24 17.47 1.37
C LEU A 345 17.59 17.78 0.01
N LEU A 346 16.35 17.35 -0.19
CA LEU A 346 15.63 17.61 -1.43
C LEU A 346 15.33 19.12 -1.59
N ARG A 347 14.90 19.79 -0.51
CA ARG A 347 14.64 21.24 -0.52
C ARG A 347 15.90 22.05 -0.82
N SER A 348 17.08 21.64 -0.32
CA SER A 348 18.36 22.28 -0.64
C SER A 348 19.01 21.80 -1.94
N THR A 349 18.33 20.96 -2.75
CA THR A 349 18.85 20.46 -4.05
C THR A 349 17.98 20.91 -5.23
N VAL A 350 16.64 20.97 -5.10
CA VAL A 350 15.72 21.33 -6.20
C VAL A 350 15.97 22.74 -6.78
N SER A 351 16.45 23.68 -5.97
CA SER A 351 16.86 25.03 -6.41
C SER A 351 18.00 25.01 -7.43
N TYR A 352 18.86 23.98 -7.39
CA TYR A 352 20.05 23.87 -8.24
C TYR A 352 19.83 23.09 -9.53
N ILE A 353 18.76 22.26 -9.61
CA ILE A 353 18.34 21.63 -10.87
C ILE A 353 18.07 22.70 -11.93
N HIS A 354 17.47 23.82 -11.53
CA HIS A 354 17.20 24.96 -12.41
C HIS A 354 18.45 25.73 -12.89
N TYR A 355 19.63 25.52 -12.31
CA TYR A 355 20.88 26.11 -12.83
C TYR A 355 21.41 25.35 -14.06
N ILE A 356 21.13 24.03 -14.14
CA ILE A 356 21.52 23.14 -15.25
C ILE A 356 20.97 23.67 -16.57
N SER A 357 19.72 24.12 -16.56
CA SER A 357 18.99 24.61 -17.75
C SER A 357 19.53 25.94 -18.30
N ASN A 358 20.39 26.65 -17.56
CA ASN A 358 20.76 28.05 -17.84
C ASN A 358 22.26 28.26 -18.09
N ASN A 359 23.15 27.44 -17.54
CA ASN A 359 24.61 27.68 -17.59
C ASN A 359 25.38 26.55 -18.32
N HIS A 360 25.84 26.83 -19.55
CA HIS A 360 26.81 25.98 -20.27
C HIS A 360 28.25 26.42 -19.96
N TYR A 361 28.85 25.90 -18.89
CA TYR A 361 30.24 26.20 -18.53
C TYR A 361 31.24 25.47 -19.45
N GLU A 362 32.30 26.15 -19.90
CA GLU A 362 33.35 25.56 -20.74
C GLU A 362 34.22 24.50 -20.02
N ASN A 363 34.28 24.54 -18.67
CA ASN A 363 35.11 23.62 -17.90
C ASN A 363 34.41 22.28 -17.63
N ILE A 364 34.63 21.34 -18.55
CA ILE A 364 34.14 19.95 -18.51
C ILE A 364 34.46 19.24 -17.17
N SER A 365 35.60 19.52 -16.53
CA SER A 365 35.99 18.87 -15.25
C SER A 365 35.11 19.33 -14.09
N LEU A 366 34.84 20.64 -13.99
CA LEU A 366 33.92 21.17 -12.97
C LEU A 366 32.48 20.72 -13.20
N ASN A 367 32.03 20.69 -14.46
CA ASN A 367 30.71 20.14 -14.81
C ASN A 367 30.58 18.67 -14.38
N LEU A 368 31.61 17.85 -14.60
CA LEU A 368 31.64 16.45 -14.22
C LEU A 368 31.57 16.26 -12.69
N GLN A 369 32.30 17.09 -11.92
CA GLN A 369 32.24 17.09 -10.45
C GLN A 369 30.87 17.57 -9.93
N PHE A 370 30.28 18.62 -10.52
CA PHE A 370 28.95 19.09 -10.14
C PHE A 370 27.86 18.04 -10.43
N ALA A 371 27.90 17.41 -11.61
CA ALA A 371 26.98 16.33 -11.98
C ALA A 371 27.04 15.16 -10.99
N TYR A 372 28.25 14.79 -10.55
CA TYR A 372 28.48 13.73 -9.57
C TYR A 372 27.90 14.02 -8.18
N GLU A 373 28.19 15.20 -7.62
CA GLU A 373 27.64 15.61 -6.32
C GLU A 373 26.11 15.80 -6.39
N LEU A 374 25.58 16.30 -7.51
CA LEU A 374 24.13 16.36 -7.77
C LEU A 374 23.49 14.97 -7.78
N ASN A 375 24.06 14.03 -8.54
CA ASN A 375 23.59 12.65 -8.62
C ASN A 375 23.56 11.98 -7.24
N TRP A 376 24.63 12.14 -6.45
CA TRP A 376 24.69 11.64 -5.07
C TRP A 376 23.56 12.20 -4.19
N ARG A 377 23.26 13.50 -4.28
CA ARG A 377 22.14 14.13 -3.54
C ARG A 377 20.78 13.57 -3.99
N LEU A 378 20.57 13.39 -5.29
CA LEU A 378 19.34 12.78 -5.83
C LEU A 378 19.17 11.33 -5.37
N GLU A 379 20.24 10.53 -5.37
CA GLU A 379 20.23 9.14 -4.90
C GLU A 379 19.90 9.06 -3.40
N LYS A 380 20.52 9.89 -2.55
CA LYS A 380 20.21 9.93 -1.10
C LYS A 380 18.87 10.58 -0.77
N CYS A 381 18.28 11.36 -1.67
CA CYS A 381 16.87 11.77 -1.61
C CYS A 381 15.89 10.67 -2.08
N LEU A 382 16.36 9.55 -2.64
CA LEU A 382 15.55 8.54 -3.34
C LEU A 382 14.72 9.16 -4.48
N MET A 383 15.35 9.94 -5.34
CA MET A 383 14.73 10.50 -6.55
C MET A 383 15.25 9.81 -7.82
N PRO A 384 14.42 9.69 -8.88
CA PRO A 384 14.89 9.38 -10.22
C PRO A 384 15.75 10.54 -10.76
N ILE A 385 16.48 10.27 -11.83
CA ILE A 385 17.08 11.34 -12.64
C ILE A 385 15.98 11.87 -13.57
N TYR A 386 15.84 13.18 -13.68
CA TYR A 386 14.86 13.79 -14.59
C TYR A 386 15.45 13.90 -16.00
N VAL A 387 14.60 13.93 -17.04
CA VAL A 387 15.02 13.91 -18.45
C VAL A 387 16.01 15.02 -18.81
N ASP A 388 15.84 16.23 -18.26
CA ASP A 388 16.76 17.36 -18.41
C ASP A 388 18.13 17.13 -17.73
N VAL A 389 18.12 16.51 -16.55
CA VAL A 389 19.34 16.11 -15.82
C VAL A 389 20.06 14.96 -16.54
N ALA A 390 19.32 13.99 -17.10
CA ALA A 390 19.88 12.89 -17.89
C ALA A 390 20.59 13.42 -19.15
N LEU A 391 19.93 14.31 -19.91
CA LEU A 391 20.52 14.97 -21.07
C LEU A 391 21.77 15.81 -20.70
N TYR A 392 21.79 16.46 -19.52
CA TYR A 392 22.99 17.14 -19.03
C TYR A 392 24.14 16.17 -18.74
N PHE A 393 23.86 15.02 -18.11
CA PHE A 393 24.87 13.98 -17.86
C PHE A 393 25.40 13.37 -19.17
N GLU A 394 24.53 13.06 -20.14
CA GLU A 394 24.90 12.60 -21.48
C GLU A 394 25.94 13.54 -22.14
N ASN A 395 25.62 14.84 -22.22
CA ASN A 395 26.48 15.84 -22.84
C ASN A 395 27.85 15.99 -22.15
N ILE A 396 27.91 15.90 -20.81
CA ILE A 396 29.17 15.99 -20.06
C ILE A 396 30.05 14.76 -20.28
N ILE A 397 29.46 13.57 -20.24
CA ILE A 397 30.18 12.30 -20.43
C ILE A 397 30.80 12.27 -21.82
N ASP A 398 30.08 12.65 -22.86
CA ASP A 398 30.61 12.67 -24.24
C ASP A 398 31.66 13.77 -24.45
N GLY A 399 31.48 14.96 -23.85
CA GLY A 399 32.51 16.00 -23.83
C GLY A 399 33.81 15.54 -23.14
N HIS A 400 33.70 14.77 -22.05
CA HIS A 400 34.83 14.20 -21.32
C HIS A 400 35.53 13.08 -22.12
N LYS A 401 34.76 12.12 -22.67
CA LYS A 401 35.25 11.09 -23.60
C LYS A 401 36.01 11.68 -24.78
N ALA A 402 35.52 12.78 -25.36
CA ALA A 402 36.18 13.47 -26.47
C ALA A 402 37.54 14.07 -26.08
N LYS A 403 37.66 14.60 -24.85
CA LYS A 403 38.88 15.24 -24.33
C LYS A 403 39.97 14.23 -23.94
N GLN A 404 39.62 13.01 -23.51
CA GLN A 404 40.57 12.00 -23.01
C GLN A 404 41.30 11.18 -24.11
N LYS A 405 41.16 11.51 -25.40
CA LYS A 405 41.80 10.78 -26.53
C LYS A 405 43.34 10.92 -26.65
N GLY A 406 44.05 11.28 -25.57
CA GLY A 406 45.51 11.39 -25.57
C GLY A 406 46.12 11.27 -24.16
N ASN A 407 47.14 10.41 -24.04
CA ASN A 407 47.99 10.16 -22.87
C ASN A 407 47.26 9.75 -21.57
N LEU A 408 47.11 8.44 -21.38
CA LEU A 408 46.81 7.84 -20.08
C LEU A 408 48.03 7.92 -19.14
N GLN A 409 47.95 8.73 -18.10
CA GLN A 409 48.58 8.44 -16.81
C GLN A 409 47.45 8.36 -15.77
N ILE A 410 47.27 7.16 -15.23
CA ILE A 410 46.14 6.83 -14.34
C ILE A 410 46.63 6.96 -12.91
N ASP A 411 46.03 7.89 -12.16
CA ASP A 411 46.20 7.99 -10.72
C ASP A 411 45.05 7.23 -10.04
N SER A 412 45.35 6.14 -9.35
CA SER A 412 44.37 5.12 -8.92
C SER A 412 43.61 5.50 -7.64
N ASN A 413 43.12 6.75 -7.60
CA ASN A 413 42.32 7.29 -6.51
C ASN A 413 40.81 7.15 -6.80
N GLU A 414 40.03 6.87 -5.75
CA GLU A 414 38.57 6.62 -5.84
C GLU A 414 37.79 7.80 -6.44
N GLU A 415 38.29 9.04 -6.29
CA GLU A 415 37.72 10.27 -6.85
C GLU A 415 38.39 10.73 -8.17
N SER A 416 39.02 9.82 -8.91
CA SER A 416 39.51 10.13 -10.27
C SER A 416 38.36 10.51 -11.22
N GLU A 417 38.63 11.36 -12.22
CA GLU A 417 37.61 11.75 -13.21
C GLU A 417 37.00 10.54 -13.95
N ILE A 418 37.77 9.46 -14.10
CA ILE A 418 37.30 8.21 -14.74
C ILE A 418 36.31 7.49 -13.82
N SER A 419 36.63 7.31 -12.53
CA SER A 419 35.70 6.74 -11.52
C SER A 419 34.41 7.56 -11.44
N ILE A 420 34.52 8.89 -11.46
CA ILE A 420 33.37 9.81 -11.47
C ILE A 420 32.50 9.62 -12.73
N ARG A 421 33.13 9.54 -13.92
CA ARG A 421 32.43 9.31 -15.19
C ARG A 421 31.68 7.98 -15.16
N ILE A 422 32.34 6.90 -14.70
CA ILE A 422 31.75 5.56 -14.59
C ILE A 422 30.53 5.58 -13.65
N GLN A 423 30.62 6.27 -12.50
CA GLN A 423 29.47 6.38 -11.60
C GLN A 423 28.26 7.08 -12.27
N LEU A 424 28.49 8.16 -13.02
CA LEU A 424 27.41 8.84 -13.76
C LEU A 424 26.85 7.98 -14.90
N GLN A 425 27.70 7.21 -15.61
CA GLN A 425 27.26 6.23 -16.60
C GLN A 425 26.41 5.12 -15.95
N LEU A 426 26.76 4.62 -14.76
CA LEU A 426 25.97 3.63 -14.02
C LEU A 426 24.62 4.19 -13.56
N SER A 427 24.58 5.44 -13.07
CA SER A 427 23.32 6.10 -12.68
C SER A 427 22.44 6.45 -13.90
N LEU A 428 23.01 6.74 -15.08
CA LEU A 428 22.28 6.84 -16.36
C LEU A 428 21.76 5.49 -16.86
N LEU A 429 22.54 4.41 -16.74
CA LEU A 429 22.11 3.06 -17.10
C LEU A 429 20.82 2.70 -16.35
N ARG A 430 20.80 2.97 -15.04
CA ARG A 430 19.59 2.87 -14.21
C ARG A 430 18.45 3.77 -14.70
N CYS A 431 18.72 5.04 -15.05
CA CYS A 431 17.70 5.96 -15.60
C CYS A 431 17.01 5.37 -16.84
N TYR A 432 17.78 4.86 -17.80
CA TYR A 432 17.22 4.26 -19.01
C TYR A 432 16.37 3.01 -18.73
N ARG A 433 16.63 2.26 -17.64
CA ARG A 433 15.73 1.18 -17.18
C ARG A 433 14.49 1.73 -16.47
N GLU A 434 14.62 2.76 -15.64
CA GLU A 434 13.49 3.43 -14.96
C GLU A 434 12.50 4.00 -15.98
N ASP A 435 12.99 4.62 -17.07
CA ASP A 435 12.18 5.22 -18.14
C ASP A 435 11.70 4.21 -19.21
N GLY A 436 12.48 3.16 -19.48
CA GLY A 436 12.20 2.16 -20.53
C GLY A 436 12.92 2.40 -21.87
N GLU A 437 13.98 3.19 -21.88
CA GLU A 437 14.83 3.50 -23.04
C GLU A 437 15.80 2.34 -23.38
N LEU A 438 15.24 1.18 -23.74
CA LEU A 438 15.96 -0.09 -23.83
C LEU A 438 17.15 -0.10 -24.81
N GLU A 439 17.10 0.68 -25.90
CA GLU A 439 18.22 0.76 -26.85
C GLU A 439 19.36 1.63 -26.32
N LYS A 440 19.06 2.78 -25.66
CA LYS A 440 20.08 3.56 -24.95
C LYS A 440 20.74 2.72 -23.85
N TRP A 441 19.95 1.92 -23.13
CA TRP A 441 20.44 1.01 -22.09
C TRP A 441 21.46 0.00 -22.64
N LYS A 442 21.14 -0.70 -23.74
CA LYS A 442 22.04 -1.70 -24.36
C LYS A 442 23.35 -1.07 -24.85
N ILE A 443 23.28 0.10 -25.49
CA ILE A 443 24.46 0.80 -26.00
C ILE A 443 25.40 1.15 -24.84
N LEU A 444 24.86 1.76 -23.78
CA LEU A 444 25.64 2.14 -22.60
C LEU A 444 26.15 0.92 -21.81
N GLN A 445 25.36 -0.16 -21.72
CA GLN A 445 25.82 -1.44 -21.15
C GLN A 445 27.00 -2.02 -21.93
N THR A 446 26.98 -1.93 -23.26
CA THR A 446 28.07 -2.42 -24.12
C THR A 446 29.34 -1.58 -23.96
N GLU A 447 29.23 -0.25 -23.85
CA GLU A 447 30.37 0.62 -23.51
C GLU A 447 30.95 0.27 -22.13
N LEU A 448 30.11 0.21 -21.11
CA LEU A 448 30.48 -0.04 -19.72
C LEU A 448 31.14 -1.43 -19.52
N GLN A 449 30.72 -2.44 -20.27
CA GLN A 449 31.34 -3.76 -20.26
C GLN A 449 32.78 -3.75 -20.84
N GLY A 450 33.15 -2.74 -21.64
CA GLY A 450 34.52 -2.51 -22.10
C GLY A 450 35.40 -1.79 -21.06
N ASP A 451 34.82 -0.92 -20.23
CA ASP A 451 35.52 -0.10 -19.22
C ASP A 451 35.78 -0.84 -17.89
N LEU A 452 35.44 -2.13 -17.76
CA LEU A 452 35.47 -2.90 -16.49
C LEU A 452 36.81 -2.90 -15.74
N GLU A 453 37.94 -2.68 -16.43
CA GLU A 453 39.27 -2.60 -15.80
C GLU A 453 39.49 -1.32 -14.96
N TYR A 454 38.63 -0.31 -15.10
CA TYR A 454 38.72 0.97 -14.40
C TYR A 454 37.78 1.10 -13.18
N TYR A 455 37.04 0.06 -12.84
CA TYR A 455 35.99 0.09 -11.81
C TYR A 455 36.55 -0.12 -10.40
N ASN A 456 35.92 0.51 -9.39
CA ASN A 456 36.08 0.11 -7.98
C ASN A 456 35.12 -1.05 -7.60
N GLU A 457 35.33 -1.70 -6.44
CA GLU A 457 34.53 -2.86 -6.02
C GLU A 457 33.02 -2.57 -5.95
N GLU A 458 32.60 -1.39 -5.47
CA GLU A 458 31.17 -1.05 -5.37
C GLU A 458 30.54 -0.79 -6.75
N GLN A 459 31.29 -0.23 -7.70
CA GLN A 459 30.85 -0.03 -9.09
C GLN A 459 30.62 -1.35 -9.83
N ILE A 460 31.45 -2.36 -9.55
CA ILE A 460 31.28 -3.72 -10.11
C ILE A 460 29.98 -4.33 -9.59
N GLU A 461 29.72 -4.26 -8.29
CA GLU A 461 28.48 -4.81 -7.71
C GLU A 461 27.23 -4.02 -8.13
N PHE A 462 27.32 -2.69 -8.28
CA PHE A 462 26.25 -1.87 -8.85
C PHE A 462 25.92 -2.32 -10.28
N PHE A 463 26.92 -2.49 -11.14
CA PHE A 463 26.71 -2.92 -12.53
C PHE A 463 26.08 -4.31 -12.60
N LYS A 464 26.56 -5.28 -11.79
CA LYS A 464 25.92 -6.60 -11.67
C LYS A 464 24.45 -6.48 -11.26
N TYR A 465 24.13 -5.62 -10.29
CA TYR A 465 22.76 -5.41 -9.81
C TYR A 465 21.84 -4.78 -10.86
N GLU A 466 22.30 -3.73 -11.54
CA GLU A 466 21.54 -3.02 -12.56
C GLU A 466 21.27 -3.91 -13.79
N VAL A 467 22.25 -4.72 -14.23
CA VAL A 467 22.04 -5.74 -15.27
C VAL A 467 21.00 -6.79 -14.83
N SER A 468 20.99 -7.16 -13.55
CA SER A 468 19.99 -8.09 -12.99
C SER A 468 18.59 -7.47 -13.00
N LEU A 469 18.46 -6.20 -12.60
CA LEU A 469 17.19 -5.49 -12.64
C LEU A 469 16.70 -5.26 -14.08
N PHE A 470 17.60 -5.02 -15.05
CA PHE A 470 17.22 -4.91 -16.45
C PHE A 470 16.60 -6.19 -16.99
N TYR A 471 17.27 -7.34 -16.84
CA TYR A 471 16.69 -8.62 -17.25
C TYR A 471 15.37 -8.92 -16.51
N PHE A 472 15.25 -8.54 -15.23
CA PHE A 472 14.02 -8.70 -14.45
C PHE A 472 12.91 -7.70 -14.82
N PHE A 473 13.21 -6.58 -15.49
CA PHE A 473 12.23 -5.62 -16.01
C PHE A 473 11.81 -5.94 -17.45
N THR A 474 12.74 -6.42 -18.28
CA THR A 474 12.47 -6.88 -19.65
C THR A 474 11.93 -8.31 -19.71
N LEU A 475 11.87 -8.99 -18.56
CA LEU A 475 11.30 -10.32 -18.36
C LEU A 475 12.09 -11.46 -19.02
N ASP A 476 13.40 -11.22 -19.19
CA ASP A 476 14.38 -12.18 -19.68
C ASP A 476 14.88 -13.07 -18.53
N LEU A 477 14.02 -14.01 -18.14
CA LEU A 477 14.26 -14.90 -16.99
C LEU A 477 15.46 -15.85 -17.23
N LEU A 478 15.84 -16.10 -18.48
CA LEU A 478 16.95 -16.99 -18.83
C LEU A 478 18.31 -16.31 -18.60
N ASN A 479 18.49 -15.10 -19.12
CA ASN A 479 19.73 -14.35 -18.87
C ASN A 479 19.80 -13.86 -17.41
N LEU A 480 18.66 -13.54 -16.77
CA LEU A 480 18.60 -13.27 -15.32
C LEU A 480 19.14 -14.42 -14.47
N LYS A 481 18.71 -15.66 -14.77
CA LYS A 481 19.19 -16.87 -14.06
C LYS A 481 20.70 -17.03 -14.23
N SER A 482 21.17 -17.05 -15.48
CA SER A 482 22.59 -17.21 -15.82
C SER A 482 23.46 -16.14 -15.14
N HIS A 483 23.02 -14.88 -15.14
CA HIS A 483 23.75 -13.77 -14.54
C HIS A 483 23.80 -13.84 -13.00
N LEU A 484 22.72 -14.28 -12.34
CA LEU A 484 22.70 -14.51 -10.89
C LEU A 484 23.56 -15.72 -10.47
N GLU A 485 23.54 -16.81 -11.24
CA GLU A 485 24.36 -18.02 -10.99
C GLU A 485 25.87 -17.74 -11.18
N ASN A 486 26.23 -16.85 -12.10
CA ASN A 486 27.61 -16.42 -12.33
C ASN A 486 28.07 -15.24 -11.45
N TRP A 487 27.22 -14.72 -10.55
CA TRP A 487 27.58 -13.62 -9.65
C TRP A 487 28.51 -14.11 -8.54
N ILE A 488 29.83 -14.02 -8.78
CA ILE A 488 30.86 -14.27 -7.76
C ILE A 488 30.63 -13.32 -6.55
N PRO A 489 30.39 -13.85 -5.34
CA PRO A 489 30.11 -13.05 -4.15
C PRO A 489 31.28 -12.17 -3.70
N ASN A 490 30.99 -10.97 -3.17
CA ASN A 490 31.98 -10.14 -2.49
C ASN A 490 31.67 -10.01 -0.99
N GLU A 491 32.34 -10.82 -0.18
CA GLU A 491 32.19 -10.81 1.28
C GLU A 491 32.65 -9.49 1.93
N SER A 492 33.42 -8.65 1.24
CA SER A 492 33.83 -7.33 1.75
C SER A 492 32.65 -6.33 1.79
N LEU A 493 31.67 -6.51 0.89
CA LEU A 493 30.52 -5.62 0.63
C LEU A 493 29.16 -6.29 0.96
N PRO A 494 28.85 -6.56 2.24
CA PRO A 494 27.64 -7.26 2.67
C PRO A 494 26.31 -6.61 2.22
N TYR A 495 26.33 -5.33 1.89
CA TYR A 495 25.18 -4.61 1.33
C TYR A 495 24.72 -5.14 -0.03
N TRP A 496 25.65 -5.39 -0.96
CA TRP A 496 25.32 -5.90 -2.30
C TRP A 496 24.93 -7.38 -2.25
N GLU A 497 25.59 -8.17 -1.39
CA GLU A 497 25.19 -9.54 -1.06
C GLU A 497 23.72 -9.63 -0.59
N SER A 498 23.27 -8.70 0.26
CA SER A 498 21.87 -8.70 0.70
C SER A 498 20.89 -8.36 -0.43
N LYS A 499 21.28 -7.52 -1.39
CA LYS A 499 20.47 -7.19 -2.57
C LYS A 499 20.37 -8.37 -3.55
N ARG A 500 21.45 -9.15 -3.75
CA ARG A 500 21.39 -10.41 -4.52
C ARG A 500 20.49 -11.45 -3.84
N ALA A 501 20.58 -11.60 -2.52
CA ALA A 501 19.69 -12.48 -1.76
C ALA A 501 18.20 -12.07 -1.89
N GLY A 502 17.89 -10.76 -1.91
CA GLY A 502 16.53 -10.27 -2.16
C GLY A 502 15.96 -10.72 -3.51
N LEU A 503 16.75 -10.60 -4.58
CA LEU A 503 16.37 -11.09 -5.92
C LEU A 503 16.20 -12.62 -5.94
N LEU A 504 17.15 -13.36 -5.37
CA LEU A 504 17.06 -14.83 -5.27
C LEU A 504 15.80 -15.29 -4.52
N ALA A 505 15.39 -14.58 -3.48
CA ALA A 505 14.16 -14.89 -2.73
C ALA A 505 12.88 -14.63 -3.55
N GLU A 506 12.79 -13.49 -4.26
CA GLU A 506 11.65 -13.18 -5.14
C GLU A 506 11.53 -14.20 -6.29
N LEU A 507 12.68 -14.65 -6.80
CA LEU A 507 12.81 -15.67 -7.83
C LEU A 507 12.72 -17.11 -7.28
N GLY A 508 12.35 -17.32 -6.01
CA GLY A 508 12.00 -18.63 -5.46
C GLY A 508 13.14 -19.44 -4.83
N SER A 509 14.39 -18.97 -4.87
CA SER A 509 15.54 -19.51 -4.14
C SER A 509 15.60 -19.01 -2.68
N SER A 510 14.45 -18.91 -2.00
CA SER A 510 14.34 -18.29 -0.66
C SER A 510 15.14 -19.01 0.44
N GLN A 511 15.32 -20.34 0.34
CA GLN A 511 16.16 -21.14 1.24
C GLN A 511 17.67 -20.93 1.04
N GLU A 512 18.08 -20.37 -0.10
CA GLU A 512 19.47 -19.99 -0.39
C GLU A 512 19.72 -18.55 0.06
N ALA A 513 18.80 -17.64 -0.29
CA ALA A 513 18.78 -16.26 0.16
C ALA A 513 18.85 -16.13 1.69
N GLU A 514 18.14 -16.99 2.44
CA GLU A 514 18.22 -17.04 3.90
C GLU A 514 19.66 -17.28 4.39
N LYS A 515 20.34 -18.31 3.89
CA LYS A 515 21.71 -18.67 4.29
C LYS A 515 22.73 -17.58 3.94
N ILE A 516 22.55 -16.92 2.80
CA ILE A 516 23.36 -15.75 2.41
C ILE A 516 23.17 -14.64 3.45
N LEU A 517 21.93 -14.31 3.82
CA LEU A 517 21.62 -13.25 4.77
C LEU A 517 22.04 -13.57 6.21
N GLU A 518 21.98 -14.83 6.65
CA GLU A 518 22.52 -15.24 7.95
C GLU A 518 24.04 -15.01 8.04
N LYS A 519 24.79 -15.44 7.02
CA LYS A 519 26.25 -15.20 6.92
C LYS A 519 26.55 -13.69 6.91
N THR A 520 25.83 -12.95 6.08
CA THR A 520 25.96 -11.50 5.91
C THR A 520 25.65 -10.73 7.20
N LEU A 521 24.58 -11.10 7.91
CA LEU A 521 24.19 -10.50 9.19
C LEU A 521 25.23 -10.79 10.29
N SER A 522 25.76 -12.01 10.35
CA SER A 522 26.83 -12.39 11.28
C SER A 522 28.09 -11.54 11.05
N PHE A 523 28.50 -11.39 9.78
CA PHE A 523 29.65 -10.57 9.39
C PHE A 523 29.48 -9.09 9.75
N VAL A 524 28.31 -8.50 9.45
CA VAL A 524 27.99 -7.11 9.82
C VAL A 524 27.97 -6.92 11.34
N ARG A 525 27.36 -7.84 12.11
CA ARG A 525 27.37 -7.79 13.58
C ARG A 525 28.77 -7.88 14.17
N ASN A 526 29.66 -8.69 13.57
CA ASN A 526 31.06 -8.74 13.96
C ASN A 526 31.78 -7.40 13.71
N ARG A 527 31.52 -6.72 12.58
CA ARG A 527 32.02 -5.34 12.34
C ARG A 527 31.52 -4.34 13.39
N VAL A 528 30.23 -4.39 13.77
CA VAL A 528 29.65 -3.53 14.82
C VAL A 528 30.24 -3.81 16.21
N ASN A 529 30.58 -5.06 16.52
CA ASN A 529 31.22 -5.41 17.80
C ASN A 529 32.70 -4.97 17.88
N LEU A 530 33.38 -4.81 16.74
CA LEU A 530 34.80 -4.44 16.68
C LEU A 530 35.07 -2.93 16.79
N LYS A 531 34.07 -2.06 16.58
CA LYS A 531 34.20 -0.59 16.70
C LYS A 531 32.95 0.01 17.35
N PRO A 532 33.08 0.82 18.43
CA PRO A 532 31.94 1.52 19.01
C PRO A 532 31.35 2.52 18.01
N VAL A 533 30.03 2.52 17.87
CA VAL A 533 29.28 3.34 16.91
C VAL A 533 29.31 4.81 17.35
N SER A 534 30.27 5.56 16.80
CA SER A 534 30.51 6.98 17.11
C SER A 534 29.86 7.90 16.07
N ALA A 535 30.34 7.86 14.82
CA ALA A 535 29.88 8.71 13.71
C ALA A 535 29.58 7.96 12.40
N ASP A 536 30.09 6.73 12.23
CA ASP A 536 29.74 5.84 11.12
C ASP A 536 28.54 4.97 11.50
N TYR A 537 27.43 5.09 10.74
CA TYR A 537 26.24 4.27 10.89
C TYR A 537 26.09 3.20 9.81
N SER A 538 27.04 3.06 8.86
CA SER A 538 26.95 2.13 7.72
C SER A 538 26.64 0.71 8.16
N ASN A 539 27.39 0.20 9.13
CA ASN A 539 27.24 -1.16 9.64
C ASN A 539 25.92 -1.38 10.40
N VAL A 540 25.42 -0.38 11.16
CA VAL A 540 24.12 -0.49 11.88
C VAL A 540 22.91 -0.23 10.99
N SER A 541 23.08 0.54 9.91
CA SER A 541 22.08 0.70 8.86
C SER A 541 21.94 -0.58 8.05
N GLN A 542 23.07 -1.18 7.63
CA GLN A 542 23.12 -2.51 7.02
C GLN A 542 22.47 -3.57 7.90
N GLU A 543 22.82 -3.65 9.19
CA GLU A 543 22.21 -4.62 10.12
C GLU A 543 20.68 -4.51 10.15
N GLY A 544 20.15 -3.29 10.25
CA GLY A 544 18.71 -3.04 10.28
C GLY A 544 17.97 -3.56 9.05
N TYR A 545 18.48 -3.27 7.84
CA TYR A 545 17.85 -3.69 6.58
C TYR A 545 18.06 -5.19 6.30
N ILE A 546 19.22 -5.75 6.62
CA ILE A 546 19.48 -7.21 6.52
C ILE A 546 18.55 -7.98 7.47
N MET A 547 18.34 -7.51 8.70
CA MET A 547 17.37 -8.11 9.63
C MET A 547 15.93 -8.09 9.09
N LEU A 548 15.52 -7.00 8.40
CA LEU A 548 14.18 -6.89 7.82
C LEU A 548 13.98 -7.94 6.72
N LEU A 549 14.94 -8.03 5.79
CA LEU A 549 14.89 -8.96 4.67
C LEU A 549 14.97 -10.43 5.15
N LEU A 550 15.84 -10.72 6.12
CA LEU A 550 15.96 -12.05 6.73
C LEU A 550 14.69 -12.48 7.47
N GLN A 551 14.07 -11.58 8.26
CA GLN A 551 12.80 -11.90 8.93
C GLN A 551 11.71 -12.18 7.90
N TYR A 552 11.59 -11.36 6.86
CA TYR A 552 10.57 -11.53 5.82
C TYR A 552 10.74 -12.85 5.04
N ILE A 553 11.97 -13.22 4.70
CA ILE A 553 12.28 -14.52 4.08
C ILE A 553 11.95 -15.69 5.02
N ARG A 554 12.31 -15.61 6.30
CA ARG A 554 11.96 -16.63 7.30
C ARG A 554 10.46 -16.82 7.45
N THR A 555 9.71 -15.73 7.56
CA THR A 555 8.24 -15.78 7.59
C THR A 555 7.70 -16.48 6.33
N ALA A 556 8.20 -16.14 5.14
CA ALA A 556 7.78 -16.75 3.89
C ALA A 556 8.15 -18.25 3.80
N ASN A 557 9.33 -18.65 4.28
CA ASN A 557 9.77 -20.05 4.32
C ASN A 557 8.90 -20.88 5.30
N ASN A 558 8.60 -20.34 6.49
CA ASN A 558 7.74 -21.02 7.47
C ASN A 558 6.29 -21.21 6.95
N PHE A 559 5.78 -20.27 6.15
CA PHE A 559 4.49 -20.42 5.47
C PHE A 559 4.47 -21.50 4.37
N LEU A 560 5.62 -21.93 3.85
CA LEU A 560 5.74 -23.00 2.85
C LEU A 560 5.86 -24.39 3.49
N ASP A 561 6.58 -24.50 4.60
CA ASP A 561 6.84 -25.76 5.32
C ASP A 561 5.66 -26.27 6.18
N TYR A 562 4.51 -25.58 6.19
CA TYR A 562 3.31 -25.88 7.01
C TYR A 562 3.54 -25.96 8.53
N LYS A 563 4.67 -25.47 9.04
CA LYS A 563 5.00 -25.41 10.48
C LYS A 563 4.21 -24.28 11.17
N LEU A 564 2.95 -24.58 11.51
CA LEU A 564 2.06 -23.73 12.30
C LEU A 564 2.05 -24.08 13.80
N GLU A 565 3.09 -24.75 14.30
CA GLU A 565 3.35 -24.86 15.73
C GLU A 565 4.01 -23.58 16.27
N LYS A 566 3.81 -23.28 17.55
CA LYS A 566 4.10 -21.96 18.14
C LYS A 566 5.57 -21.79 18.54
N ASP A 567 6.43 -21.51 17.59
CA ASP A 567 7.77 -20.96 17.86
C ASP A 567 7.68 -19.46 18.23
N THR A 568 6.96 -19.15 19.32
CA THR A 568 6.81 -17.78 19.86
C THR A 568 8.09 -17.22 20.47
N GLU A 569 9.19 -17.98 20.48
CA GLU A 569 10.49 -17.53 20.96
C GLU A 569 11.25 -16.70 19.91
N ASP A 570 11.14 -17.02 18.60
CA ASP A 570 12.04 -16.43 17.59
C ASP A 570 11.66 -14.98 17.20
N GLU A 571 10.37 -14.61 17.24
CA GLU A 571 9.93 -13.20 17.08
C GLU A 571 10.48 -12.27 18.18
N SER A 572 10.84 -12.82 19.36
CA SER A 572 11.42 -12.04 20.45
C SER A 572 12.86 -11.58 20.15
N SER A 573 13.59 -12.31 19.28
CA SER A 573 15.04 -12.18 19.13
C SER A 573 15.51 -10.85 18.52
N PHE A 574 14.75 -10.30 17.55
CA PHE A 574 15.16 -9.11 16.78
C PHE A 574 14.51 -7.80 17.24
N SER A 575 13.32 -7.86 17.87
CA SER A 575 12.59 -6.67 18.34
C SER A 575 13.43 -5.80 19.29
N GLY A 576 14.06 -6.42 20.30
CA GLY A 576 14.97 -5.77 21.23
C GLY A 576 16.30 -5.28 20.62
N ARG A 577 16.61 -5.65 19.36
CA ARG A 577 17.74 -5.08 18.59
C ARG A 577 17.29 -3.87 17.78
N TRP A 578 16.14 -3.91 17.09
CA TRP A 578 15.60 -2.73 16.40
C TRP A 578 15.34 -1.55 17.34
N GLU A 579 14.83 -1.79 18.55
CA GLU A 579 14.68 -0.72 19.55
C GLU A 579 16.02 -0.05 19.89
N LYS A 580 17.11 -0.82 19.89
CA LYS A 580 18.47 -0.30 20.09
C LYS A 580 19.00 0.45 18.86
N LEU A 581 18.58 0.08 17.63
CA LEU A 581 18.98 0.73 16.37
C LEU A 581 18.28 2.07 16.11
N LYS A 582 17.06 2.28 16.65
CA LYS A 582 16.34 3.57 16.58
C LYS A 582 17.14 4.77 17.05
N ARG A 583 18.07 4.59 18.01
CA ARG A 583 18.95 5.66 18.51
C ARG A 583 19.86 6.28 17.41
N TYR A 584 20.08 5.54 16.32
CA TYR A 584 20.86 5.95 15.15
C TYR A 584 19.95 6.30 13.95
N LYS A 585 18.65 6.52 14.18
CA LYS A 585 17.57 6.61 13.16
C LYS A 585 17.51 5.40 12.20
N CYS A 586 18.09 4.26 12.55
CA CYS A 586 18.13 3.05 11.71
C CYS A 586 16.91 2.15 11.96
N ASP A 587 15.72 2.60 11.55
CA ASP A 587 14.46 1.86 11.68
C ASP A 587 13.75 1.66 10.31
N PRO A 588 14.01 0.54 9.62
CA PRO A 588 13.33 0.20 8.36
C PRO A 588 11.81 0.06 8.47
N TRP A 589 11.31 -0.36 9.63
CA TRP A 589 9.87 -0.51 9.87
C TRP A 589 9.17 0.84 9.99
N ASN A 590 9.86 1.86 10.53
CA ASN A 590 9.38 3.23 10.52
C ASN A 590 9.32 3.78 9.08
N GLU A 591 10.38 3.61 8.28
CA GLU A 591 10.39 4.07 6.87
C GLU A 591 9.28 3.42 6.04
N LEU A 592 9.09 2.10 6.15
CA LEU A 592 7.96 1.39 5.53
C LEU A 592 6.59 1.97 5.95
N LYS A 593 6.41 2.29 7.24
CA LYS A 593 5.17 2.90 7.76
C LYS A 593 4.95 4.33 7.28
N LEU A 594 6.01 5.11 7.06
CA LEU A 594 5.92 6.46 6.50
C LEU A 594 5.47 6.44 5.03
N PHE A 595 6.03 5.53 4.23
CA PHE A 595 5.56 5.26 2.88
C PHE A 595 4.12 4.74 2.87
N GLU A 596 3.78 3.74 3.68
CA GLU A 596 2.43 3.18 3.75
C GLU A 596 1.40 4.24 4.13
N ARG A 597 1.62 4.99 5.21
CA ARG A 597 0.72 6.06 5.66
C ARG A 597 0.36 7.05 4.54
N THR A 598 1.30 7.32 3.65
CA THR A 598 1.13 8.30 2.56
C THR A 598 0.56 7.68 1.28
N LEU A 599 0.99 6.47 0.93
CA LEU A 599 0.64 5.82 -0.35
C LEU A 599 -0.62 4.93 -0.27
N ARG A 600 -0.88 4.30 0.88
CA ARG A 600 -2.13 3.57 1.18
C ARG A 600 -3.31 4.54 1.30
N SER A 601 -3.06 5.75 1.81
CA SER A 601 -3.99 6.87 1.65
C SER A 601 -4.20 7.12 0.16
N PRO A 602 -5.46 7.23 -0.33
CA PRO A 602 -5.69 7.70 -1.70
C PRO A 602 -5.14 9.13 -1.87
N LYS A 603 -4.86 9.53 -3.11
CA LYS A 603 -4.73 10.94 -3.56
C LYS A 603 -5.91 11.76 -2.97
N VAL A 604 -5.92 13.10 -2.84
CA VAL A 604 -6.94 13.80 -1.99
C VAL A 604 -7.93 14.75 -2.73
N ILE A 605 -9.06 14.25 -3.32
CA ILE A 605 -10.19 15.08 -3.86
C ILE A 605 -11.44 14.97 -3.01
N SER A 606 -11.98 16.11 -2.57
CA SER A 606 -13.42 16.22 -2.41
C SER A 606 -14.06 16.20 -3.81
N LYS A 607 -14.91 15.23 -4.19
CA LYS A 607 -15.93 14.59 -3.35
C LYS A 607 -16.47 13.26 -3.93
N GLU A 608 -17.37 12.68 -3.13
CA GLU A 608 -18.46 11.77 -3.51
C GLU A 608 -18.18 10.26 -3.68
N ILE A 609 -19.28 9.52 -3.80
CA ILE A 609 -19.36 8.07 -3.73
C ILE A 609 -19.26 7.54 -5.17
N GLU A 610 -18.08 7.08 -5.57
CA GLU A 610 -17.90 6.43 -6.85
C GLU A 610 -18.46 5.00 -6.79
N GLU A 611 -19.54 4.78 -7.53
CA GLU A 611 -19.77 3.51 -8.21
C GLU A 611 -18.49 3.13 -8.99
N ILE A 612 -17.70 2.19 -8.47
CA ILE A 612 -16.69 1.48 -9.27
C ILE A 612 -17.48 0.59 -10.23
N LYS A 613 -17.89 1.17 -11.35
CA LYS A 613 -18.32 0.39 -12.50
C LYS A 613 -17.12 -0.49 -12.94
N GLU A 614 -17.37 -1.75 -13.27
CA GLU A 614 -16.29 -2.67 -13.66
C GLU A 614 -15.71 -2.27 -15.03
N PHE A 615 -14.72 -3.03 -15.54
CA PHE A 615 -14.20 -2.76 -16.87
C PHE A 615 -15.23 -3.03 -17.98
N ASP A 616 -16.10 -4.02 -17.75
CA ASP A 616 -17.23 -4.32 -18.63
C ASP A 616 -18.33 -3.29 -18.44
N LEU A 617 -18.97 -2.91 -19.53
CA LEU A 617 -20.21 -2.16 -19.43
C LEU A 617 -21.26 -3.01 -18.69
N ASP A 618 -22.11 -2.32 -17.92
CA ASP A 618 -23.30 -2.84 -17.23
C ASP A 618 -23.07 -3.59 -15.89
N LYS A 619 -21.87 -3.51 -15.26
CA LYS A 619 -21.59 -4.03 -13.90
C LYS A 619 -21.05 -2.95 -12.93
N ILE A 620 -21.45 -2.98 -11.64
CA ILE A 620 -21.19 -1.89 -10.67
C ILE A 620 -20.91 -2.39 -9.24
N THR A 621 -19.88 -1.82 -8.56
CA THR A 621 -19.54 -2.04 -7.14
C THR A 621 -19.17 -0.71 -6.44
N VAL A 622 -19.77 -0.36 -5.30
CA VAL A 622 -19.64 1.00 -4.71
C VAL A 622 -18.37 1.21 -3.85
N SER A 623 -17.67 2.35 -4.00
CA SER A 623 -16.61 2.83 -3.07
C SER A 623 -16.58 4.37 -2.96
N ARG A 624 -15.59 4.98 -2.27
CA ARG A 624 -15.57 6.44 -1.94
C ARG A 624 -14.13 7.01 -2.00
N LYS A 625 -13.77 7.82 -3.02
CA LYS A 625 -12.35 8.21 -3.31
C LYS A 625 -12.09 9.67 -3.77
N PHE A 626 -10.83 9.94 -4.17
CA PHE A 626 -9.99 11.15 -3.98
C PHE A 626 -8.68 10.96 -4.88
N ARG A 627 -7.84 11.75 -5.65
CA ARG A 627 -7.49 13.03 -6.41
C ARG A 627 -6.98 14.42 -5.84
N VAL A 628 -5.73 14.93 -5.81
CA VAL A 628 -4.28 14.65 -6.00
C VAL A 628 -3.53 15.90 -5.45
N ASP A 629 -2.28 15.79 -4.97
CA ASP A 629 -1.30 16.91 -4.94
C ASP A 629 0.07 16.41 -5.48
N ASP A 630 0.92 17.29 -6.01
CA ASP A 630 2.21 16.97 -6.64
C ASP A 630 3.20 16.27 -5.68
N ARG A 631 3.10 16.55 -4.38
CA ARG A 631 3.85 15.84 -3.32
C ARG A 631 3.71 14.31 -3.40
N ASP A 632 2.54 13.80 -3.78
CA ASP A 632 2.28 12.35 -3.88
C ASP A 632 3.15 11.67 -4.94
N MET A 633 3.49 12.36 -6.03
CA MET A 633 4.28 11.80 -7.14
C MET A 633 5.72 11.53 -6.69
N ARG A 634 6.35 12.49 -5.99
CA ARG A 634 7.71 12.33 -5.46
C ARG A 634 7.80 11.16 -4.49
N ILE A 635 6.85 11.05 -3.56
CA ILE A 635 6.83 9.98 -2.55
C ILE A 635 6.59 8.60 -3.21
N ALA A 636 5.81 8.55 -4.29
CA ALA A 636 5.62 7.33 -5.08
C ALA A 636 6.92 6.88 -5.78
N TYR A 637 7.71 7.80 -6.35
CA TYR A 637 9.04 7.48 -6.89
C TYR A 637 10.03 7.04 -5.79
N SER A 638 10.09 7.77 -4.68
CA SER A 638 10.96 7.43 -3.56
C SER A 638 10.64 6.08 -2.92
N TYR A 639 9.39 5.61 -3.03
CA TYR A 639 9.04 4.25 -2.62
C TYR A 639 9.59 3.18 -3.56
N LEU A 640 9.56 3.37 -4.89
CA LEU A 640 10.18 2.41 -5.82
C LEU A 640 11.70 2.38 -5.64
N ARG A 641 12.33 3.55 -5.49
CA ARG A 641 13.77 3.65 -5.19
C ARG A 641 14.14 3.08 -3.83
N PHE A 642 13.28 3.18 -2.82
CA PHE A 642 13.47 2.51 -1.53
C PHE A 642 13.53 0.98 -1.69
N LEU A 643 12.65 0.38 -2.50
CA LEU A 643 12.65 -1.07 -2.74
C LEU A 643 13.94 -1.53 -3.44
N GLU A 644 14.34 -0.84 -4.51
CA GLU A 644 15.55 -1.18 -5.28
C GLU A 644 16.84 -0.91 -4.48
N GLU A 645 16.87 0.13 -3.64
CA GLU A 645 18.04 0.44 -2.81
C GLU A 645 18.17 -0.50 -1.61
N THR A 646 17.07 -0.93 -1.00
CA THR A 646 17.08 -1.91 0.10
C THR A 646 17.17 -3.37 -0.38
N GLY A 647 16.94 -3.63 -1.67
CA GLY A 647 16.82 -4.99 -2.21
C GLY A 647 15.57 -5.72 -1.70
N LEU A 648 14.56 -5.01 -1.20
CA LEU A 648 13.36 -5.58 -0.60
C LEU A 648 12.37 -6.04 -1.69
N PRO A 649 12.10 -7.35 -1.84
CA PRO A 649 11.13 -7.83 -2.81
C PRO A 649 9.70 -7.56 -2.32
N LEU A 650 8.74 -7.43 -3.24
CA LEU A 650 7.34 -7.14 -2.92
C LEU A 650 6.54 -8.39 -2.52
N GLN A 651 6.98 -9.55 -3.00
CA GLN A 651 6.37 -10.85 -2.76
C GLN A 651 7.45 -11.94 -2.65
N ILE A 652 7.31 -12.84 -1.68
CA ILE A 652 8.09 -14.06 -1.54
C ILE A 652 7.09 -15.19 -1.29
N GLY A 653 6.95 -16.11 -2.24
CA GLY A 653 5.94 -17.17 -2.19
C GLY A 653 4.52 -16.62 -2.03
N ASN A 654 3.93 -16.84 -0.86
CA ASN A 654 2.57 -16.38 -0.52
C ASN A 654 2.57 -15.15 0.43
N SER A 655 3.73 -14.71 0.90
CA SER A 655 3.87 -13.55 1.80
C SER A 655 4.21 -12.29 1.02
N THR A 656 3.55 -11.16 1.30
CA THR A 656 3.77 -9.88 0.61
C THR A 656 4.11 -8.77 1.60
N ILE A 657 5.03 -7.88 1.25
CA ILE A 657 5.37 -6.67 2.04
C ILE A 657 5.14 -5.41 1.20
N GLY A 658 4.70 -4.32 1.82
CA GLY A 658 4.50 -3.03 1.14
C GLY A 658 3.42 -2.99 0.04
N LYS A 659 2.68 -4.08 -0.20
CA LYS A 659 1.67 -4.22 -1.28
C LYS A 659 0.67 -3.05 -1.37
N GLU A 660 0.19 -2.50 -0.25
CA GLU A 660 -0.66 -1.30 -0.24
C GLU A 660 0.06 -0.04 -0.76
N SER A 661 1.33 0.17 -0.37
CA SER A 661 2.18 1.28 -0.85
C SER A 661 2.50 1.14 -2.34
N ALA A 662 2.78 -0.08 -2.80
CA ALA A 662 3.05 -0.38 -4.20
C ALA A 662 1.79 -0.18 -5.07
N ASN A 663 0.65 -0.71 -4.63
CA ASN A 663 -0.66 -0.43 -5.23
C ASN A 663 -0.97 1.07 -5.23
N GLY A 664 -0.63 1.80 -4.16
CA GLY A 664 -0.73 3.25 -4.04
C GLY A 664 0.16 4.03 -5.01
N THR A 665 1.33 3.49 -5.35
CA THR A 665 2.33 4.05 -6.25
C THR A 665 1.94 3.90 -7.72
N LEU A 666 1.40 2.74 -8.10
CA LEU A 666 0.93 2.46 -9.47
C LEU A 666 -0.08 3.50 -9.96
N LYS A 667 -1.09 3.86 -9.14
CA LYS A 667 -2.10 4.91 -9.43
C LYS A 667 -1.56 6.34 -9.45
N ARG A 668 -0.30 6.53 -9.07
CA ARG A 668 0.39 7.84 -9.07
C ARG A 668 1.32 7.97 -10.26
N LEU A 669 2.07 6.91 -10.62
CA LEU A 669 3.12 6.96 -11.63
C LEU A 669 2.77 6.39 -13.01
N PHE A 670 1.72 5.56 -13.19
CA PHE A 670 1.50 4.84 -14.45
C PHE A 670 1.41 5.72 -15.71
N LYS A 671 0.83 6.92 -15.60
CA LYS A 671 0.72 7.87 -16.73
C LYS A 671 2.03 8.65 -17.02
N ILE A 672 3.12 8.34 -16.32
CA ILE A 672 4.42 9.06 -16.38
C ILE A 672 5.57 8.06 -16.60
N ALA A 673 5.64 7.01 -15.77
CA ALA A 673 6.61 5.91 -15.88
C ALA A 673 5.89 4.56 -16.14
N PRO A 674 5.29 4.37 -17.34
CA PRO A 674 4.47 3.19 -17.65
C PRO A 674 5.29 1.88 -17.66
N PHE A 675 6.58 1.92 -18.03
CA PHE A 675 7.45 0.74 -18.06
C PHE A 675 7.74 0.21 -16.66
N TRP A 676 8.32 1.03 -15.78
CA TRP A 676 8.61 0.69 -14.39
C TRP A 676 7.36 0.24 -13.62
N THR A 677 6.24 0.94 -13.80
CA THR A 677 4.98 0.55 -13.14
C THR A 677 4.38 -0.75 -13.70
N SER A 678 4.61 -1.09 -14.97
CA SER A 678 4.22 -2.40 -15.52
C SER A 678 5.07 -3.55 -14.93
N ALA A 679 6.39 -3.35 -14.79
CA ALA A 679 7.25 -4.33 -14.11
C ALA A 679 6.83 -4.54 -12.64
N ILE A 680 6.56 -3.45 -11.92
CA ILE A 680 6.10 -3.48 -10.52
C ILE A 680 4.72 -4.14 -10.38
N LEU A 681 3.77 -3.93 -11.31
CA LEU A 681 2.48 -4.62 -11.31
C LEU A 681 2.62 -6.15 -11.30
N ILE A 682 3.52 -6.69 -12.13
CA ILE A 682 3.74 -8.14 -12.24
C ILE A 682 4.39 -8.69 -10.96
N ARG A 683 5.35 -7.96 -10.39
CA ARG A 683 6.03 -8.32 -9.13
C ARG A 683 5.08 -8.41 -7.91
N ILE A 684 3.95 -7.69 -7.90
CA ILE A 684 2.94 -7.74 -6.81
C ILE A 684 1.86 -8.83 -7.02
N GLY A 685 1.66 -9.29 -8.26
CA GLY A 685 0.67 -10.33 -8.58
C GLY A 685 -0.80 -9.94 -8.35
N ASP A 686 -1.14 -8.64 -8.30
CA ASP A 686 -2.44 -8.18 -7.81
C ASP A 686 -3.45 -7.80 -8.91
N ASN A 687 -4.42 -8.69 -9.18
CA ASN A 687 -5.53 -8.41 -10.12
C ASN A 687 -6.28 -7.11 -9.77
N LYS A 688 -6.36 -6.74 -8.49
CA LYS A 688 -6.96 -5.47 -8.03
C LYS A 688 -6.21 -4.22 -8.51
N SER A 689 -4.94 -4.31 -8.88
CA SER A 689 -4.17 -3.21 -9.47
C SER A 689 -4.31 -3.13 -10.99
N VAL A 690 -4.58 -4.25 -11.67
CA VAL A 690 -5.00 -4.23 -13.10
C VAL A 690 -6.26 -3.38 -13.27
N ASN A 691 -7.24 -3.50 -12.34
CA ASN A 691 -8.45 -2.67 -12.29
C ASN A 691 -8.19 -1.15 -12.22
N ILE A 692 -7.02 -0.73 -11.73
CA ILE A 692 -6.69 0.66 -11.45
C ILE A 692 -5.85 1.27 -12.58
N ILE A 693 -4.96 0.46 -13.16
CA ILE A 693 -4.05 0.84 -14.25
C ILE A 693 -4.77 0.80 -15.59
N PHE A 694 -5.36 -0.35 -15.92
CA PHE A 694 -6.00 -0.62 -17.20
C PHE A 694 -7.51 -0.39 -17.08
N ASN A 695 -7.89 0.83 -16.69
CA ASN A 695 -9.29 1.28 -16.67
C ASN A 695 -9.64 2.03 -17.97
N ARG A 696 -10.95 2.25 -18.21
CA ARG A 696 -11.44 2.89 -19.43
C ARG A 696 -10.90 4.32 -19.63
N ASP A 697 -10.73 5.11 -18.57
CA ASP A 697 -10.07 6.43 -18.60
C ASP A 697 -8.63 6.36 -19.11
N SER A 698 -7.84 5.41 -18.61
CA SER A 698 -6.42 5.31 -18.99
C SER A 698 -6.27 4.80 -20.42
N ILE A 699 -7.09 3.85 -20.85
CA ILE A 699 -7.03 3.29 -22.22
C ILE A 699 -7.62 4.25 -23.26
N SER A 700 -8.67 5.02 -22.94
CA SER A 700 -9.25 5.98 -23.89
C SER A 700 -8.25 7.04 -24.33
N ARG A 701 -7.42 7.52 -23.39
CA ARG A 701 -6.38 8.53 -23.61
C ARG A 701 -5.08 8.00 -24.23
N MET A 702 -4.91 6.68 -24.35
CA MET A 702 -3.79 6.08 -25.08
C MET A 702 -4.11 6.06 -26.57
N PRO A 703 -3.20 6.52 -27.46
CA PRO A 703 -3.30 6.26 -28.89
C PRO A 703 -3.35 4.75 -29.17
N THR A 704 -4.16 4.29 -30.12
CA THR A 704 -4.29 2.86 -30.46
C THR A 704 -2.95 2.23 -30.82
N LYS A 705 -2.07 2.97 -31.50
CA LYS A 705 -0.68 2.54 -31.78
C LYS A 705 0.11 2.20 -30.51
N ASN A 706 -0.10 2.91 -29.40
CA ASN A 706 0.59 2.65 -28.14
C ASN A 706 -0.02 1.44 -27.42
N VAL A 707 -1.33 1.23 -27.54
CA VAL A 707 -2.02 0.02 -27.05
C VAL A 707 -1.53 -1.22 -27.79
N ASP A 708 -1.44 -1.15 -29.12
CA ASP A 708 -0.88 -2.21 -29.98
C ASP A 708 0.57 -2.57 -29.59
N VAL A 709 1.44 -1.58 -29.41
CA VAL A 709 2.83 -1.79 -28.95
C VAL A 709 2.87 -2.49 -27.59
N LEU A 710 2.04 -2.07 -26.64
CA LEU A 710 2.00 -2.66 -25.31
C LEU A 710 1.49 -4.11 -25.34
N VAL A 711 0.48 -4.43 -26.16
CA VAL A 711 0.03 -5.82 -26.38
C VAL A 711 1.15 -6.67 -26.99
N LEU A 712 1.86 -6.16 -28.00
CA LEU A 712 2.96 -6.89 -28.63
C LEU A 712 4.13 -7.15 -27.66
N GLN A 713 4.42 -6.21 -26.76
CA GLN A 713 5.37 -6.43 -25.65
C GLN A 713 4.89 -7.55 -24.72
N TYR A 714 3.64 -7.51 -24.25
CA TYR A 714 3.07 -8.53 -23.38
C TYR A 714 2.99 -9.93 -24.03
N LEU A 715 2.74 -10.01 -25.34
CA LEU A 715 2.80 -11.27 -26.09
C LEU A 715 4.22 -11.79 -26.25
N LYS A 716 5.21 -10.93 -26.56
CA LYS A 716 6.62 -11.34 -26.60
C LYS A 716 7.07 -11.93 -25.25
N VAL A 717 6.73 -11.26 -24.16
CA VAL A 717 7.00 -11.70 -22.78
C VAL A 717 6.47 -13.10 -22.50
N ALA A 718 5.24 -13.42 -22.96
CA ALA A 718 4.63 -14.73 -22.77
C ALA A 718 5.41 -15.84 -23.48
N ASN A 719 5.86 -15.55 -24.70
CA ASN A 719 6.60 -16.48 -25.55
C ASN A 719 8.03 -16.69 -25.02
N ASP A 720 8.75 -15.60 -24.69
CA ASP A 720 10.09 -15.66 -24.11
C ASP A 720 10.08 -16.41 -22.76
N SER A 721 9.06 -16.17 -21.92
CA SER A 721 8.84 -16.91 -20.66
C SER A 721 8.32 -18.34 -20.83
N ASN A 722 8.02 -18.75 -22.07
CA ASN A 722 7.53 -20.06 -22.48
C ASN A 722 6.21 -20.50 -21.80
N LEU A 723 5.34 -19.53 -21.47
CA LEU A 723 4.15 -19.72 -20.60
C LEU A 723 3.12 -20.76 -21.10
N THR A 724 3.08 -21.04 -22.41
CA THR A 724 2.14 -22.01 -23.00
C THR A 724 2.70 -23.44 -23.08
N THR A 725 3.98 -23.65 -22.77
CA THR A 725 4.70 -24.92 -22.97
C THR A 725 5.07 -25.62 -21.66
N GLN A 726 5.19 -26.95 -21.70
CA GLN A 726 5.49 -27.77 -20.53
C GLN A 726 7.00 -27.91 -20.28
N ILE A 727 7.67 -26.79 -20.00
CA ILE A 727 9.05 -26.79 -19.50
C ILE A 727 9.05 -27.12 -18.00
N ASP A 728 10.06 -27.86 -17.57
CA ASP A 728 10.16 -28.49 -16.25
C ASP A 728 10.01 -27.54 -15.04
N PHE A 729 9.66 -28.14 -13.90
CA PHE A 729 9.54 -27.47 -12.59
C PHE A 729 10.91 -27.08 -11.99
N GLU A 730 11.64 -26.20 -12.67
CA GLU A 730 12.67 -25.41 -11.99
C GLU A 730 12.01 -24.56 -10.89
N ARG A 731 12.64 -24.51 -9.71
CA ARG A 731 12.16 -23.65 -8.60
C ARG A 731 12.28 -22.16 -8.94
N PHE A 732 13.19 -21.82 -9.85
CA PHE A 732 13.53 -20.46 -10.25
C PHE A 732 12.38 -19.77 -10.99
N ALA A 733 12.10 -18.51 -10.62
CA ALA A 733 11.06 -17.64 -11.15
C ALA A 733 9.61 -18.21 -11.12
N ASN A 734 9.35 -19.33 -10.45
CA ASN A 734 8.03 -19.99 -10.46
C ASN A 734 6.90 -19.07 -9.93
N TYR A 735 7.14 -18.37 -8.81
CA TYR A 735 6.16 -17.38 -8.28
C TYR A 735 5.91 -16.22 -9.25
N PHE A 736 6.92 -15.81 -10.00
CA PHE A 736 6.79 -14.77 -11.02
C PHE A 736 5.98 -15.25 -12.23
N LYS A 737 6.23 -16.48 -12.71
CA LYS A 737 5.39 -17.12 -13.74
C LYS A 737 3.93 -17.28 -13.27
N ARG A 738 3.70 -17.64 -12.00
CA ARG A 738 2.35 -17.67 -11.40
C ARG A 738 1.65 -16.31 -11.41
N ASN A 739 2.38 -15.23 -11.12
CA ASN A 739 1.85 -13.87 -11.23
C ASN A 739 1.52 -13.51 -12.70
N LEU A 740 2.35 -13.90 -13.67
CA LEU A 740 2.05 -13.75 -15.10
C LEU A 740 0.79 -14.53 -15.52
N TYR A 741 0.66 -15.82 -15.19
CA TYR A 741 -0.55 -16.62 -15.48
C TYR A 741 -1.83 -15.99 -14.89
N THR A 742 -1.70 -15.28 -13.77
CA THR A 742 -2.80 -14.62 -13.05
C THR A 742 -3.22 -13.29 -13.69
N LEU A 743 -2.23 -12.43 -14.00
CA LEU A 743 -2.43 -11.05 -14.44
C LEU A 743 -2.59 -10.90 -15.96
N LEU A 744 -1.81 -11.66 -16.73
CA LEU A 744 -1.59 -11.40 -18.15
C LEU A 744 -2.89 -11.51 -18.99
N PRO A 745 -3.75 -12.53 -18.81
CA PRO A 745 -5.02 -12.58 -19.55
C PRO A 745 -5.92 -11.38 -19.25
N GLU A 746 -5.94 -10.91 -18.00
CA GLU A 746 -6.78 -9.75 -17.60
C GLU A 746 -6.21 -8.40 -18.03
N ILE A 747 -4.89 -8.29 -18.25
CA ILE A 747 -4.29 -7.12 -18.90
C ILE A 747 -4.65 -7.12 -20.40
N LEU A 748 -4.43 -8.24 -21.08
CA LEU A 748 -4.69 -8.36 -22.53
C LEU A 748 -6.18 -8.19 -22.86
N SER A 749 -7.08 -8.70 -22.01
CA SER A 749 -8.53 -8.57 -22.18
C SER A 749 -9.00 -7.11 -22.19
N ARG A 750 -8.27 -6.21 -21.54
CA ARG A 750 -8.57 -4.77 -21.45
C ARG A 750 -7.97 -3.97 -22.59
N LEU A 751 -6.79 -4.36 -23.05
CA LEU A 751 -6.15 -3.71 -24.18
C LEU A 751 -6.86 -4.06 -25.50
N CYS A 752 -7.32 -5.30 -25.68
CA CYS A 752 -7.87 -5.79 -26.95
C CYS A 752 -9.07 -4.98 -27.49
N VAL A 753 -9.88 -4.35 -26.64
CA VAL A 753 -11.01 -3.52 -27.07
C VAL A 753 -10.58 -2.22 -27.79
N LYS A 754 -9.30 -1.80 -27.72
CA LYS A 754 -8.73 -0.67 -28.46
C LYS A 754 -7.41 -1.08 -29.16
N THR A 755 -7.47 -2.08 -30.03
CA THR A 755 -6.33 -2.55 -30.86
C THR A 755 -6.71 -2.70 -32.33
N THR A 756 -5.70 -2.74 -33.21
CA THR A 756 -5.88 -3.04 -34.64
C THR A 756 -6.16 -4.53 -34.91
N PHE A 757 -6.72 -4.85 -36.08
CA PHE A 757 -7.10 -6.21 -36.46
C PHE A 757 -5.93 -7.22 -36.43
N ASP A 758 -4.75 -6.86 -36.93
CA ASP A 758 -3.56 -7.74 -36.88
C ASP A 758 -3.17 -8.10 -35.44
N VAL A 759 -3.26 -7.14 -34.51
CA VAL A 759 -2.98 -7.37 -33.08
C VAL A 759 -4.06 -8.23 -32.44
N LYS A 760 -5.35 -8.06 -32.79
CA LYS A 760 -6.43 -8.96 -32.37
C LYS A 760 -6.24 -10.40 -32.89
N VAL A 761 -5.76 -10.58 -34.12
CA VAL A 761 -5.45 -11.91 -34.68
C VAL A 761 -4.26 -12.56 -33.96
N ARG A 762 -3.23 -11.79 -33.59
CA ARG A 762 -2.13 -12.30 -32.72
C ARG A 762 -2.63 -12.71 -31.34
N LEU A 763 -3.51 -11.92 -30.73
CA LEU A 763 -4.17 -12.25 -29.47
C LEU A 763 -5.00 -13.54 -29.59
N LEU A 764 -5.73 -13.74 -30.69
CA LEU A 764 -6.53 -14.94 -30.93
C LEU A 764 -5.66 -16.19 -31.07
N ASN A 765 -4.51 -16.08 -31.76
CA ASN A 765 -3.54 -17.17 -31.85
C ASN A 765 -2.92 -17.51 -30.49
N TYR A 766 -2.54 -16.51 -29.69
CA TYR A 766 -2.04 -16.74 -28.33
C TYR A 766 -3.12 -17.34 -27.40
N LEU A 767 -4.38 -16.92 -27.54
CA LEU A 767 -5.51 -17.53 -26.83
C LEU A 767 -5.67 -19.02 -27.22
N LEU A 768 -5.55 -19.34 -28.51
CA LEU A 768 -5.56 -20.72 -29.01
C LEU A 768 -4.39 -21.54 -28.46
N GLU A 769 -3.20 -20.96 -28.30
CA GLU A 769 -2.06 -21.60 -27.64
C GLU A 769 -2.33 -21.88 -26.14
N ILE A 770 -2.95 -20.95 -25.41
CA ILE A 770 -3.37 -21.19 -24.01
C ILE A 770 -4.36 -22.35 -23.95
N PHE A 771 -5.40 -22.39 -24.78
CA PHE A 771 -6.42 -23.45 -24.73
C PHE A 771 -5.83 -24.84 -25.08
N ASN A 772 -4.86 -24.90 -26.01
CA ASN A 772 -4.14 -26.14 -26.33
C ASN A 772 -3.04 -26.52 -25.31
N SER A 773 -2.71 -25.64 -24.37
CA SER A 773 -1.62 -25.87 -23.43
C SER A 773 -1.93 -27.02 -22.45
N PRO A 774 -0.96 -27.90 -22.15
CA PRO A 774 -1.08 -28.87 -21.06
C PRO A 774 -1.10 -28.20 -19.67
N ILE A 775 -0.61 -26.96 -19.55
CA ILE A 775 -0.55 -26.19 -18.29
C ILE A 775 -1.59 -25.05 -18.25
N ARG A 776 -2.60 -25.07 -19.14
CA ARG A 776 -3.67 -24.07 -19.23
C ARG A 776 -4.37 -23.76 -17.90
N ASN A 777 -4.50 -24.77 -17.02
CA ASN A 777 -5.14 -24.64 -15.71
C ASN A 777 -4.41 -23.67 -14.75
N ASN A 778 -3.20 -23.21 -15.09
CA ASN A 778 -2.51 -22.18 -14.31
C ASN A 778 -3.04 -20.76 -14.62
N PHE A 779 -3.63 -20.55 -15.80
CA PHE A 779 -4.05 -19.22 -16.27
C PHE A 779 -5.42 -18.83 -15.70
N MET A 780 -5.50 -17.66 -15.06
CA MET A 780 -6.76 -17.10 -14.55
C MET A 780 -7.25 -15.95 -15.42
N ASN A 781 -8.55 -15.64 -15.36
CA ASN A 781 -9.21 -14.59 -16.17
C ASN A 781 -9.17 -14.83 -17.70
N VAL A 782 -8.92 -16.06 -18.16
CA VAL A 782 -8.92 -16.42 -19.59
C VAL A 782 -10.30 -16.21 -20.23
N ASP A 783 -11.38 -16.40 -19.46
CA ASP A 783 -12.75 -16.11 -19.90
C ASP A 783 -12.94 -14.63 -20.30
N ASN A 784 -12.49 -13.70 -19.45
CA ASN A 784 -12.55 -12.26 -19.75
C ASN A 784 -11.80 -11.91 -21.03
N LEU A 785 -10.62 -12.52 -21.27
CA LEU A 785 -9.87 -12.36 -22.52
C LEU A 785 -10.65 -12.93 -23.71
N THR A 786 -11.23 -14.12 -23.57
CA THR A 786 -12.02 -14.77 -24.62
C THR A 786 -13.23 -13.91 -25.00
N ASN A 787 -14.04 -13.53 -24.03
CA ASN A 787 -15.23 -12.70 -24.22
C ASN A 787 -14.91 -11.34 -24.85
N ARG A 788 -14.01 -10.55 -24.23
CA ARG A 788 -13.67 -9.20 -24.70
C ARG A 788 -12.99 -9.22 -26.07
N LEU A 789 -12.16 -10.22 -26.37
CA LEU A 789 -11.51 -10.36 -27.67
C LEU A 789 -12.52 -10.72 -28.76
N ILE A 790 -13.37 -11.74 -28.53
CA ILE A 790 -14.37 -12.19 -29.51
C ILE A 790 -15.38 -11.07 -29.82
N ASN A 791 -15.84 -10.35 -28.79
CA ASN A 791 -16.71 -9.18 -28.94
C ASN A 791 -15.98 -7.89 -29.36
N SER A 792 -14.66 -7.93 -29.59
CA SER A 792 -13.93 -6.83 -30.24
C SER A 792 -13.87 -6.96 -31.76
N PHE A 793 -14.15 -8.14 -32.31
CA PHE A 793 -14.24 -8.36 -33.76
C PHE A 793 -15.64 -8.03 -34.29
N ASN A 794 -15.72 -7.56 -35.54
CA ASN A 794 -17.01 -7.43 -36.22
C ASN A 794 -17.50 -8.76 -36.82
N LYS A 795 -18.79 -8.81 -37.18
CA LYS A 795 -19.43 -10.05 -37.68
C LYS A 795 -18.75 -10.61 -38.93
N THR A 796 -18.20 -9.74 -39.79
CA THR A 796 -17.46 -10.15 -40.99
C THR A 796 -16.05 -10.67 -40.66
N GLU A 797 -15.30 -10.02 -39.77
CA GLU A 797 -14.02 -10.48 -39.22
C GLU A 797 -14.16 -11.84 -38.51
N GLN A 798 -15.25 -12.06 -37.76
CA GLN A 798 -15.55 -13.33 -37.12
C GLN A 798 -15.80 -14.47 -38.13
N MET A 799 -16.37 -14.16 -39.30
CA MET A 799 -16.51 -15.12 -40.40
C MET A 799 -15.19 -15.38 -41.14
N GLU A 800 -14.37 -14.35 -41.38
CA GLU A 800 -13.01 -14.53 -41.93
C GLU A 800 -12.15 -15.43 -41.04
N LEU A 801 -12.28 -15.29 -39.72
CA LEU A 801 -11.55 -16.04 -38.71
C LEU A 801 -12.18 -17.39 -38.33
N ILE A 802 -13.28 -17.83 -38.97
CA ILE A 802 -13.99 -19.06 -38.58
C ILE A 802 -13.09 -20.31 -38.60
N ASN A 803 -12.18 -20.40 -39.57
CA ASN A 803 -11.21 -21.50 -39.69
C ASN A 803 -10.11 -21.48 -38.61
N SER A 804 -10.02 -20.41 -37.81
CA SER A 804 -9.18 -20.35 -36.61
C SER A 804 -10.00 -20.59 -35.34
N LEU A 805 -11.25 -20.08 -35.28
CA LEU A 805 -12.18 -20.34 -34.18
C LEU A 805 -12.53 -21.83 -34.06
N LEU A 806 -12.67 -22.54 -35.19
CA LEU A 806 -12.92 -23.99 -35.23
C LEU A 806 -11.69 -24.86 -34.84
N LYS A 807 -10.52 -24.26 -34.58
CA LYS A 807 -9.33 -25.00 -34.07
C LYS A 807 -9.27 -25.08 -32.54
N PHE A 808 -10.14 -24.37 -31.83
CA PHE A 808 -10.14 -24.40 -30.37
C PHE A 808 -10.51 -25.81 -29.87
N PRO A 809 -9.70 -26.41 -28.98
CA PRO A 809 -9.94 -27.78 -28.52
C PRO A 809 -11.23 -27.84 -27.73
N ASN A 810 -11.97 -28.94 -27.87
CA ASN A 810 -13.12 -29.22 -27.01
C ASN A 810 -12.62 -29.52 -25.60
N LEU A 811 -12.80 -28.57 -24.68
CA LEU A 811 -12.44 -28.71 -23.27
C LEU A 811 -13.63 -29.10 -22.38
N GLY A 812 -14.84 -29.20 -22.95
CA GLY A 812 -16.06 -29.48 -22.22
C GLY A 812 -16.39 -28.44 -21.13
N ASN A 813 -16.90 -28.91 -19.99
CA ASN A 813 -17.14 -28.07 -18.80
C ASN A 813 -16.04 -28.34 -17.76
N LEU A 814 -14.98 -27.52 -17.75
CA LEU A 814 -13.92 -27.56 -16.71
C LEU A 814 -14.22 -26.65 -15.50
N SER A 815 -15.44 -26.10 -15.42
CA SER A 815 -15.90 -25.14 -14.41
C SER A 815 -15.84 -25.65 -12.95
N ASP A 816 -16.06 -26.95 -12.74
CA ASP A 816 -16.65 -27.48 -11.50
C ASP A 816 -15.65 -27.72 -10.33
N ALA A 817 -14.47 -27.08 -10.34
CA ALA A 817 -13.47 -27.25 -9.27
C ALA A 817 -12.70 -25.97 -8.85
N HIS A 818 -12.33 -25.11 -9.79
CA HIS A 818 -11.30 -24.08 -9.55
C HIS A 818 -11.59 -22.67 -10.10
N GLY A 819 -12.77 -22.42 -10.70
CA GLY A 819 -13.10 -21.10 -11.27
C GLY A 819 -12.23 -20.74 -12.49
N LEU A 820 -11.91 -21.75 -13.30
CA LEU A 820 -11.09 -21.65 -14.50
C LEU A 820 -11.99 -21.81 -15.73
N ASP A 821 -12.78 -20.78 -16.00
CA ASP A 821 -13.82 -20.82 -17.03
C ASP A 821 -13.20 -20.75 -18.44
N PHE A 822 -12.88 -21.91 -18.99
CA PHE A 822 -12.55 -22.09 -20.40
C PHE A 822 -13.84 -22.32 -21.19
N ALA A 823 -14.59 -21.25 -21.46
CA ALA A 823 -15.78 -21.31 -22.31
C ALA A 823 -15.42 -21.46 -23.81
N ASN A 824 -16.36 -21.97 -24.62
CA ASN A 824 -16.19 -22.03 -26.08
C ASN A 824 -16.19 -20.60 -26.64
N PRO A 825 -15.15 -20.14 -27.37
CA PRO A 825 -15.11 -18.77 -27.89
C PRO A 825 -16.33 -18.39 -28.75
N LEU A 826 -16.98 -19.36 -29.41
CA LEU A 826 -18.19 -19.14 -30.20
C LEU A 826 -19.43 -18.79 -29.37
N SER A 827 -19.49 -19.14 -28.08
CA SER A 827 -20.62 -18.76 -27.21
C SER A 827 -20.63 -17.28 -26.82
N TYR A 828 -19.57 -16.53 -27.14
CA TYR A 828 -19.50 -15.09 -26.89
C TYR A 828 -19.92 -14.23 -28.08
N VAL A 829 -20.11 -14.79 -29.26
CA VAL A 829 -20.48 -14.01 -30.44
C VAL A 829 -21.93 -13.53 -30.35
N ASP A 830 -22.14 -12.22 -30.47
CA ASP A 830 -23.44 -11.58 -30.66
C ASP A 830 -24.26 -12.25 -31.80
N THR A 831 -25.41 -12.82 -31.45
CA THR A 831 -26.33 -13.51 -32.38
C THR A 831 -27.45 -12.61 -32.90
N GLU A 832 -27.67 -11.42 -32.31
CA GLU A 832 -28.67 -10.46 -32.81
C GLU A 832 -28.17 -9.78 -34.10
N LYS A 833 -26.84 -9.60 -34.21
CA LYS A 833 -26.20 -9.07 -35.42
C LYS A 833 -26.15 -10.07 -36.56
N LYS A 834 -26.86 -9.73 -37.64
CA LYS A 834 -26.95 -10.48 -38.89
C LYS A 834 -25.78 -10.14 -39.82
N LEU A 835 -25.37 -11.10 -40.64
CA LEU A 835 -24.45 -10.84 -41.74
C LEU A 835 -25.12 -9.99 -42.84
N PRO A 836 -24.35 -9.14 -43.57
CA PRO A 836 -24.85 -8.48 -44.76
C PRO A 836 -25.44 -9.47 -45.77
N ILE A 837 -26.48 -9.05 -46.51
CA ILE A 837 -27.20 -9.92 -47.46
C ILE A 837 -26.24 -10.47 -48.52
N ASP A 838 -25.37 -9.61 -49.06
CA ASP A 838 -24.40 -9.92 -50.11
C ASP A 838 -23.06 -10.49 -49.58
N PHE A 839 -22.99 -10.91 -48.31
CA PHE A 839 -21.77 -11.48 -47.74
C PHE A 839 -21.52 -12.90 -48.27
N ASP A 840 -20.40 -13.09 -48.99
CA ASP A 840 -19.96 -14.41 -49.45
C ASP A 840 -19.49 -15.25 -48.25
N ARG A 841 -20.11 -16.42 -48.07
CA ARG A 841 -19.95 -17.22 -46.85
C ARG A 841 -18.74 -18.16 -46.96
N PRO A 842 -17.88 -18.23 -45.94
CA PRO A 842 -16.71 -19.09 -45.95
C PRO A 842 -17.13 -20.57 -46.12
N LYS A 843 -16.57 -21.24 -47.13
CA LYS A 843 -16.77 -22.67 -47.34
C LYS A 843 -15.95 -23.47 -46.32
N LEU A 844 -16.65 -24.21 -45.47
CA LEU A 844 -16.07 -25.13 -44.50
C LEU A 844 -15.78 -26.49 -45.13
N ASN A 845 -14.91 -27.28 -44.51
CA ASN A 845 -14.68 -28.67 -44.92
C ASN A 845 -15.84 -29.55 -44.43
N ASP A 846 -16.51 -30.27 -45.36
CA ASP A 846 -17.56 -31.23 -45.04
C ASP A 846 -17.07 -32.35 -44.10
N GLU A 847 -15.80 -32.75 -44.17
CA GLU A 847 -15.23 -33.76 -43.25
C GLU A 847 -15.24 -33.26 -41.79
N LEU A 848 -14.90 -31.98 -41.57
CA LEU A 848 -14.90 -31.35 -40.26
C LEU A 848 -16.33 -31.21 -39.72
N ILE A 849 -17.31 -30.89 -40.58
CA ILE A 849 -18.72 -30.88 -40.21
C ILE A 849 -19.20 -32.30 -39.84
N GLU A 850 -18.82 -33.32 -40.62
CA GLU A 850 -19.19 -34.71 -40.32
C GLU A 850 -18.57 -35.20 -39.00
N ASP A 851 -17.31 -34.87 -38.71
CA ASP A 851 -16.66 -35.20 -37.43
C ASP A 851 -17.27 -34.43 -36.23
N LEU A 852 -17.75 -33.19 -36.41
CA LEU A 852 -18.56 -32.50 -35.39
C LEU A 852 -19.89 -33.25 -35.13
N PHE A 853 -20.63 -33.62 -36.18
CA PHE A 853 -21.89 -34.38 -36.01
C PHE A 853 -21.68 -35.77 -35.39
N LYS A 854 -20.59 -36.44 -35.74
CA LYS A 854 -20.15 -37.71 -35.15
C LYS A 854 -19.78 -37.55 -33.67
N SER A 855 -19.05 -36.48 -33.32
CA SER A 855 -18.70 -36.15 -31.94
C SER A 855 -19.94 -35.85 -31.10
N ALA A 856 -20.86 -35.00 -31.57
CA ALA A 856 -22.11 -34.66 -30.89
C ALA A 856 -23.06 -35.87 -30.67
N ARG A 857 -22.86 -36.97 -31.40
CA ARG A 857 -23.58 -38.25 -31.19
C ARG A 857 -22.94 -39.16 -30.16
N LEU A 858 -21.64 -39.02 -29.88
CA LEU A 858 -20.84 -39.93 -29.04
C LEU A 858 -20.55 -39.33 -27.65
N LEU A 859 -20.25 -38.04 -27.58
CA LEU A 859 -19.92 -37.30 -26.37
C LEU A 859 -21.16 -37.08 -25.47
N LYS A 860 -20.91 -36.66 -24.22
CA LYS A 860 -21.92 -36.36 -23.20
C LYS A 860 -21.50 -35.14 -22.37
N ASN A 861 -22.40 -34.61 -21.56
CA ASN A 861 -22.13 -33.52 -20.62
C ASN A 861 -21.48 -32.32 -21.35
N GLY A 862 -20.60 -31.57 -20.69
CA GLY A 862 -19.92 -30.40 -21.26
C GLY A 862 -19.22 -30.63 -22.61
N GLU A 863 -18.61 -31.81 -22.82
CA GLU A 863 -17.96 -32.13 -24.11
C GLU A 863 -18.97 -32.17 -25.27
N ARG A 864 -20.22 -32.58 -25.00
CA ARG A 864 -21.32 -32.46 -25.97
C ARG A 864 -21.82 -31.01 -26.06
N SER A 865 -21.94 -30.29 -24.95
CA SER A 865 -22.32 -28.87 -24.93
C SER A 865 -21.45 -28.03 -25.85
N TRP A 866 -20.13 -28.24 -25.84
CA TRP A 866 -19.17 -27.53 -26.68
C TRP A 866 -19.45 -27.72 -28.17
N VAL A 867 -19.58 -28.98 -28.61
CA VAL A 867 -19.80 -29.33 -30.03
C VAL A 867 -21.18 -28.87 -30.50
N ILE A 868 -22.20 -28.97 -29.63
CA ILE A 868 -23.54 -28.47 -29.92
C ILE A 868 -23.53 -26.93 -30.06
N CYS A 869 -22.85 -26.20 -29.18
CA CYS A 869 -22.66 -24.75 -29.30
C CYS A 869 -21.99 -24.37 -30.64
N THR A 870 -20.92 -25.08 -31.02
CA THR A 870 -20.28 -24.90 -32.34
C THR A 870 -21.24 -25.17 -33.50
N LEU A 871 -22.01 -26.26 -33.47
CA LEU A 871 -22.97 -26.59 -34.54
C LEU A 871 -24.13 -25.60 -34.64
N LEU A 872 -24.63 -25.09 -33.50
CA LEU A 872 -25.66 -24.05 -33.45
C LEU A 872 -25.16 -22.73 -34.03
N PHE A 873 -23.94 -22.32 -33.67
CA PHE A 873 -23.29 -21.15 -34.26
C PHE A 873 -23.16 -21.26 -35.79
N LEU A 874 -22.79 -22.43 -36.32
CA LEU A 874 -22.72 -22.67 -37.76
C LEU A 874 -24.10 -22.61 -38.44
N GLU A 875 -25.15 -23.07 -37.78
CA GLU A 875 -26.54 -22.97 -38.25
C GLU A 875 -27.02 -21.51 -38.31
N GLU A 876 -26.85 -20.75 -37.22
CA GLU A 876 -27.31 -19.36 -37.09
C GLU A 876 -26.69 -18.40 -38.11
N ASN A 877 -25.44 -18.65 -38.52
CA ASN A 877 -24.77 -17.85 -39.56
C ASN A 877 -25.03 -18.37 -41.00
N GLY A 878 -25.76 -19.48 -41.14
CA GLY A 878 -26.08 -20.10 -42.44
C GLY A 878 -24.92 -20.81 -43.11
N LEU A 879 -24.04 -21.43 -42.31
CA LEU A 879 -22.86 -22.19 -42.77
C LEU A 879 -23.13 -23.71 -42.88
N LEU A 880 -24.31 -24.19 -42.43
CA LEU A 880 -24.78 -25.55 -42.64
C LEU A 880 -25.70 -25.66 -43.86
N THR A 881 -25.61 -26.78 -44.58
CA THR A 881 -26.56 -27.13 -45.66
C THR A 881 -27.84 -27.73 -45.09
N GLU A 882 -28.93 -27.78 -45.85
CA GLU A 882 -30.22 -28.35 -45.39
C GLU A 882 -30.08 -29.79 -44.86
N LYS A 883 -29.26 -30.62 -45.51
CA LYS A 883 -28.87 -31.98 -45.07
C LYS A 883 -28.29 -31.98 -43.64
N TRP A 884 -27.45 -31.00 -43.32
CA TRP A 884 -26.81 -30.88 -42.01
C TRP A 884 -27.76 -30.27 -40.98
N ARG A 885 -28.61 -29.30 -41.36
CA ARG A 885 -29.70 -28.75 -40.54
C ARG A 885 -30.69 -29.81 -40.05
N GLU A 886 -31.14 -30.71 -40.93
CA GLU A 886 -32.02 -31.83 -40.53
C GLU A 886 -31.32 -32.77 -39.53
N GLN A 887 -30.02 -33.05 -39.73
CA GLN A 887 -29.24 -33.86 -38.79
C GLN A 887 -28.99 -33.16 -37.45
N LEU A 888 -28.94 -31.82 -37.41
CA LEU A 888 -28.85 -31.05 -36.17
C LEU A 888 -30.10 -31.21 -35.31
N GLY A 889 -31.30 -31.17 -35.89
CA GLY A 889 -32.55 -31.47 -35.18
C GLY A 889 -32.54 -32.86 -34.54
N VAL A 890 -32.07 -33.88 -35.26
CA VAL A 890 -31.96 -35.26 -34.72
C VAL A 890 -30.90 -35.37 -33.61
N VAL A 891 -29.79 -34.63 -33.70
CA VAL A 891 -28.67 -34.72 -32.75
C VAL A 891 -28.89 -33.88 -31.48
N LEU A 892 -29.59 -32.75 -31.56
CA LEU A 892 -30.03 -31.95 -30.41
C LEU A 892 -30.94 -32.77 -29.49
N TRP A 893 -32.01 -33.34 -30.06
CA TRP A 893 -33.08 -34.04 -29.35
C TRP A 893 -32.79 -35.51 -29.01
N LYS A 894 -31.57 -36.01 -29.29
CA LYS A 894 -31.14 -37.37 -28.97
C LYS A 894 -31.10 -37.64 -27.46
N ASN A 895 -30.61 -36.69 -26.67
CA ASN A 895 -30.51 -36.79 -25.22
C ASN A 895 -31.48 -35.78 -24.61
N VAL A 896 -32.45 -36.23 -23.80
CA VAL A 896 -33.42 -35.36 -23.11
C VAL A 896 -33.49 -35.63 -21.61
N ASP A 897 -33.96 -34.65 -20.84
CA ASP A 897 -34.19 -34.77 -19.39
C ASP A 897 -35.59 -35.33 -19.04
N SER A 898 -35.90 -35.38 -17.75
CA SER A 898 -37.22 -35.74 -17.22
C SER A 898 -38.36 -34.78 -17.60
N THR A 899 -38.05 -33.62 -18.18
CA THR A 899 -39.03 -32.69 -18.76
C THR A 899 -39.15 -32.82 -20.28
N GLY A 900 -38.44 -33.78 -20.88
CA GLY A 900 -38.45 -34.08 -22.32
C GLY A 900 -37.66 -33.09 -23.18
N PHE A 901 -36.99 -32.10 -22.58
CA PHE A 901 -36.16 -31.13 -23.28
C PHE A 901 -34.71 -31.60 -23.40
N PRO A 902 -33.95 -31.12 -24.40
CA PRO A 902 -32.54 -31.48 -24.56
C PRO A 902 -31.68 -31.21 -23.30
N VAL A 903 -30.77 -32.13 -23.03
CA VAL A 903 -29.66 -31.98 -22.05
C VAL A 903 -28.35 -31.68 -22.76
N ASP A 904 -27.30 -31.40 -21.96
CA ASP A 904 -25.95 -31.03 -22.43
C ASP A 904 -25.96 -29.75 -23.29
N ILE A 905 -26.80 -28.77 -22.97
CA ILE A 905 -26.91 -27.48 -23.68
C ILE A 905 -27.24 -26.40 -22.65
N ASN A 906 -26.41 -25.35 -22.55
CA ASN A 906 -26.57 -24.28 -21.55
C ASN A 906 -27.55 -23.19 -22.00
N TYR A 907 -28.73 -23.58 -22.48
CA TYR A 907 -29.80 -22.69 -22.94
C TYR A 907 -31.06 -22.85 -22.09
N HIS A 908 -31.79 -21.74 -21.90
CA HIS A 908 -33.12 -21.76 -21.32
C HIS A 908 -34.09 -22.56 -22.20
N LYS A 909 -35.07 -23.23 -21.59
CA LYS A 909 -36.01 -24.13 -22.29
C LYS A 909 -36.81 -23.45 -23.41
N PHE A 910 -37.03 -22.13 -23.34
CA PHE A 910 -37.69 -21.37 -24.40
C PHE A 910 -36.87 -21.28 -25.70
N ALA A 911 -35.53 -21.38 -25.65
CA ALA A 911 -34.69 -21.30 -26.85
C ALA A 911 -34.97 -22.46 -27.81
N PHE A 912 -35.29 -23.65 -27.29
CA PHE A 912 -35.64 -24.82 -28.10
C PHE A 912 -36.93 -24.67 -28.91
N LEU A 913 -37.72 -23.61 -28.69
CA LEU A 913 -38.86 -23.24 -29.54
C LEU A 913 -38.42 -22.62 -30.89
N PHE A 914 -37.16 -22.18 -30.99
CA PHE A 914 -36.58 -21.52 -32.16
C PHE A 914 -35.52 -22.39 -32.88
N LEU A 915 -35.13 -23.53 -32.29
CA LEU A 915 -34.07 -24.41 -32.80
C LEU A 915 -34.64 -25.61 -33.58
N PRO A 916 -33.85 -26.24 -34.47
CA PRO A 916 -34.28 -27.43 -35.21
C PRO A 916 -34.78 -28.56 -34.30
N SER A 917 -35.90 -29.17 -34.67
CA SER A 917 -36.51 -30.30 -33.97
C SER A 917 -37.02 -31.39 -34.93
N PRO A 918 -37.09 -32.66 -34.50
CA PRO A 918 -37.81 -33.72 -35.21
C PRO A 918 -39.30 -33.38 -35.36
N LYS A 919 -39.92 -33.80 -36.47
CA LYS A 919 -41.32 -33.46 -36.83
C LYS A 919 -42.35 -34.16 -35.92
N GLU A 920 -41.91 -35.14 -35.16
CA GLU A 920 -42.70 -35.90 -34.18
C GLU A 920 -42.91 -35.15 -32.86
N ILE A 921 -42.11 -34.13 -32.55
CA ILE A 921 -42.11 -33.45 -31.25
C ILE A 921 -42.99 -32.19 -31.28
N ASN A 922 -44.10 -32.20 -30.53
CA ASN A 922 -44.93 -31.02 -30.33
C ASN A 922 -44.31 -30.11 -29.24
N LEU A 923 -43.49 -29.15 -29.68
CA LEU A 923 -42.77 -28.21 -28.84
C LEU A 923 -43.69 -27.34 -27.96
N GLU A 924 -44.80 -26.85 -28.50
CA GLU A 924 -45.74 -26.00 -27.75
C GLU A 924 -46.35 -26.76 -26.57
N LYS A 925 -46.82 -27.99 -26.82
CA LYS A 925 -47.37 -28.85 -25.76
C LYS A 925 -46.31 -29.14 -24.69
N LEU A 926 -45.11 -29.55 -25.10
CA LEU A 926 -44.01 -29.91 -24.20
C LEU A 926 -43.62 -28.73 -23.28
N PHE A 927 -43.52 -27.52 -23.85
CA PHE A 927 -43.20 -26.32 -23.11
C PHE A 927 -44.30 -25.92 -22.12
N LYS A 928 -45.58 -26.04 -22.50
CA LYS A 928 -46.71 -25.83 -21.60
C LYS A 928 -46.71 -26.81 -20.43
N GLU A 929 -46.48 -28.10 -20.68
CA GLU A 929 -46.39 -29.12 -19.64
C GLU A 929 -45.23 -28.83 -18.66
N TYR A 930 -44.05 -28.44 -19.16
CA TYR A 930 -42.91 -28.00 -18.34
C TYR A 930 -43.23 -26.79 -17.44
N ILE A 931 -43.81 -25.73 -18.01
CA ILE A 931 -44.20 -24.51 -17.26
C ILE A 931 -45.28 -24.81 -16.21
N MET A 932 -46.25 -25.68 -16.54
CA MET A 932 -47.31 -26.05 -15.61
C MET A 932 -46.80 -26.93 -14.46
N SER A 933 -45.81 -27.79 -14.68
CA SER A 933 -45.19 -28.61 -13.63
C SER A 933 -44.13 -27.87 -12.78
N THR A 934 -43.46 -26.85 -13.32
CA THR A 934 -42.37 -26.14 -12.63
C THR A 934 -42.93 -25.09 -11.66
N PRO A 935 -42.58 -25.12 -10.35
CA PRO A 935 -43.08 -24.16 -9.37
C PRO A 935 -42.36 -22.79 -9.45
N PHE A 936 -42.98 -21.75 -8.89
CA PHE A 936 -42.32 -20.45 -8.64
C PHE A 936 -41.46 -20.50 -7.36
N PRO A 937 -40.38 -19.69 -7.25
CA PRO A 937 -39.34 -19.85 -6.23
C PRO A 937 -39.70 -19.19 -4.87
N ILE A 938 -40.84 -19.55 -4.30
CA ILE A 938 -41.36 -19.05 -3.02
C ILE A 938 -40.34 -19.28 -1.89
N GLN A 939 -40.03 -18.25 -1.09
CA GLN A 939 -39.06 -18.32 0.01
C GLN A 939 -39.70 -18.56 1.38
N GLU A 940 -40.98 -18.22 1.58
CA GLU A 940 -41.70 -18.38 2.85
C GLU A 940 -41.53 -19.77 3.53
N LYS A 941 -41.39 -20.83 2.74
CA LYS A 941 -41.33 -22.22 3.21
C LYS A 941 -39.90 -22.73 3.45
N ASN A 942 -38.87 -21.92 3.20
CA ASN A 942 -37.46 -22.29 3.32
C ASN A 942 -36.86 -21.89 4.68
N ALA A 943 -35.87 -22.64 5.15
CA ALA A 943 -35.13 -22.35 6.39
C ALA A 943 -34.21 -21.11 6.31
N GLY A 944 -34.04 -20.53 5.12
CA GLY A 944 -33.27 -19.32 4.86
C GLY A 944 -33.69 -18.68 3.54
N ILE A 945 -33.35 -17.40 3.35
CA ILE A 945 -33.58 -16.66 2.10
C ILE A 945 -32.40 -16.91 1.16
N THR A 946 -32.65 -17.39 -0.05
CA THR A 946 -31.62 -17.42 -1.10
C THR A 946 -31.40 -16.00 -1.64
N ILE A 947 -30.16 -15.53 -1.64
CA ILE A 947 -29.74 -14.19 -2.12
C ILE A 947 -28.69 -14.37 -3.21
N GLY A 948 -28.73 -13.53 -4.25
CA GLY A 948 -27.67 -13.43 -5.26
C GLY A 948 -27.94 -14.14 -6.59
N ASN A 949 -29.13 -14.75 -6.77
CA ASN A 949 -29.54 -15.29 -8.06
C ASN A 949 -29.91 -14.13 -9.00
N LYS A 950 -29.02 -13.82 -9.96
CA LYS A 950 -29.24 -12.77 -10.98
C LYS A 950 -30.34 -13.08 -12.00
N GLU A 951 -31.09 -14.16 -11.84
CA GLU A 951 -31.99 -14.73 -12.86
C GLU A 951 -33.12 -15.55 -12.21
N ILE A 952 -34.28 -15.67 -12.88
CA ILE A 952 -35.43 -16.45 -12.41
C ILE A 952 -35.97 -17.26 -13.58
N THR A 953 -35.45 -18.47 -13.71
CA THR A 953 -35.54 -19.29 -14.93
C THR A 953 -36.97 -19.55 -15.41
N ILE A 954 -37.95 -19.67 -14.52
CA ILE A 954 -39.36 -19.79 -14.92
C ILE A 954 -39.92 -18.50 -15.55
N CYS A 955 -39.59 -17.32 -15.00
CA CYS A 955 -40.00 -16.03 -15.56
C CYS A 955 -39.29 -15.75 -16.88
N THR A 956 -38.00 -16.05 -16.98
CA THR A 956 -37.21 -15.90 -18.21
C THR A 956 -37.75 -16.80 -19.33
N ASN A 957 -38.08 -18.06 -19.03
CA ASN A 957 -38.73 -18.94 -19.98
C ASN A 957 -40.10 -18.41 -20.45
N LEU A 958 -40.96 -17.99 -19.52
CA LEU A 958 -42.27 -17.43 -19.84
C LEU A 958 -42.18 -16.20 -20.76
N VAL A 959 -41.30 -15.25 -20.42
CA VAL A 959 -41.14 -13.99 -21.17
C VAL A 959 -40.41 -14.19 -22.51
N GLY A 960 -39.48 -15.15 -22.61
CA GLY A 960 -38.82 -15.51 -23.86
C GLY A 960 -39.73 -16.24 -24.85
N ALA A 961 -40.65 -17.08 -24.35
CA ALA A 961 -41.61 -17.83 -25.16
C ALA A 961 -42.82 -17.02 -25.66
N ARG A 962 -42.96 -15.74 -25.25
CA ARG A 962 -44.17 -14.90 -25.41
C ARG A 962 -44.75 -14.82 -26.83
N ASN A 963 -43.93 -14.96 -27.87
CA ASN A 963 -44.35 -14.87 -29.28
C ASN A 963 -44.61 -16.25 -29.93
N GLN A 964 -44.28 -17.36 -29.25
CA GLN A 964 -44.33 -18.72 -29.82
C GLN A 964 -45.41 -19.62 -29.20
N ILE A 965 -45.86 -19.32 -27.98
CA ILE A 965 -46.85 -20.14 -27.24
C ILE A 965 -48.19 -19.41 -27.16
N LYS A 966 -49.28 -20.08 -27.55
CA LYS A 966 -50.65 -19.58 -27.45
C LYS A 966 -51.33 -20.16 -26.21
N TRP A 967 -51.40 -19.36 -25.16
CA TRP A 967 -52.01 -19.77 -23.90
C TRP A 967 -53.55 -19.81 -24.01
N THR A 968 -54.18 -20.82 -23.42
CA THR A 968 -55.65 -20.83 -23.25
C THR A 968 -56.06 -19.97 -22.05
N LYS A 969 -57.35 -19.65 -21.96
CA LYS A 969 -57.88 -18.86 -20.84
C LYS A 969 -57.60 -19.54 -19.49
N GLU A 970 -57.85 -20.84 -19.42
CA GLU A 970 -57.64 -21.68 -18.22
C GLU A 970 -56.17 -21.70 -17.79
N GLU A 971 -55.26 -21.77 -18.75
CA GLU A 971 -53.82 -21.73 -18.50
C GLU A 971 -53.38 -20.36 -17.94
N ILE A 972 -53.90 -19.26 -18.49
CA ILE A 972 -53.62 -17.90 -18.01
C ILE A 972 -54.16 -17.67 -16.59
N ILE A 973 -55.34 -18.21 -16.26
CA ILE A 973 -55.92 -18.13 -14.90
C ILE A 973 -55.03 -18.87 -13.91
N GLU A 974 -54.60 -20.10 -14.20
CA GLU A 974 -53.75 -20.88 -13.29
C GLU A 974 -52.35 -20.27 -13.13
N LEU A 975 -51.74 -19.77 -14.22
CA LEU A 975 -50.49 -19.01 -14.13
C LEU A 975 -50.66 -17.76 -13.26
N SER A 976 -51.75 -17.01 -13.44
CA SER A 976 -52.06 -15.84 -12.60
C SER A 976 -52.23 -16.23 -11.13
N ARG A 977 -53.00 -17.28 -10.84
CA ARG A 977 -53.21 -17.81 -9.47
C ARG A 977 -51.86 -18.13 -8.79
N ARG A 978 -50.96 -18.79 -9.52
CA ARG A 978 -49.62 -19.15 -9.03
C ARG A 978 -48.71 -17.94 -8.81
N LEU A 979 -48.82 -16.88 -9.63
CA LEU A 979 -48.10 -15.62 -9.43
C LEU A 979 -48.61 -14.90 -8.16
N PHE A 980 -49.92 -14.87 -7.93
CA PHE A 980 -50.49 -14.31 -6.68
C PHE A 980 -50.12 -15.12 -5.43
N GLU A 981 -50.01 -16.44 -5.53
CA GLU A 981 -49.52 -17.30 -4.44
C GLU A 981 -48.08 -16.91 -4.06
N TRP A 982 -47.20 -16.70 -5.05
CA TRP A 982 -45.82 -16.26 -4.82
C TRP A 982 -45.74 -14.85 -4.23
N TRP A 983 -46.49 -13.88 -4.76
CA TRP A 983 -46.60 -12.53 -4.18
C TRP A 983 -47.06 -12.58 -2.72
N GLY A 984 -48.14 -13.32 -2.44
CA GLY A 984 -48.76 -13.42 -1.11
C GLY A 984 -47.80 -13.97 -0.04
N SER A 985 -47.05 -15.02 -0.36
CA SER A 985 -46.06 -15.62 0.54
C SER A 985 -44.86 -14.72 0.83
N ASP A 986 -44.30 -14.04 -0.19
CA ASP A 986 -42.98 -13.42 -0.09
C ASP A 986 -43.00 -11.88 0.10
N LYS A 987 -44.10 -11.16 -0.21
CA LYS A 987 -44.15 -9.68 -0.12
C LYS A 987 -43.76 -9.10 1.26
N LYS A 988 -44.05 -9.86 2.32
CA LYS A 988 -43.71 -9.55 3.73
C LYS A 988 -42.22 -9.31 3.96
N TYR A 989 -41.34 -9.90 3.14
CA TYR A 989 -39.90 -9.65 3.24
C TYR A 989 -39.54 -8.26 2.70
N LEU A 990 -40.16 -7.83 1.60
CA LEU A 990 -39.94 -6.49 1.04
C LEU A 990 -40.50 -5.41 1.98
N GLU A 991 -41.68 -5.64 2.58
CA GLU A 991 -42.19 -4.83 3.70
C GLU A 991 -41.18 -4.71 4.84
N LYS A 992 -40.66 -5.85 5.33
CA LYS A 992 -39.74 -5.93 6.47
C LYS A 992 -38.40 -5.22 6.23
N TYR A 993 -37.85 -5.27 5.02
CA TYR A 993 -36.54 -4.67 4.68
C TYR A 993 -36.65 -3.26 4.06
N SER A 994 -37.87 -2.77 3.79
CA SER A 994 -38.15 -1.45 3.18
C SER A 994 -37.49 -0.24 3.86
N GLN A 995 -37.17 -0.33 5.17
CA GLN A 995 -36.51 0.74 5.92
C GLN A 995 -35.07 1.04 5.46
N SER A 996 -34.43 0.12 4.72
CA SER A 996 -33.13 0.34 4.10
C SER A 996 -33.11 -0.24 2.69
N LYS A 997 -33.31 0.61 1.68
CA LYS A 997 -33.20 0.21 0.26
C LYS A 997 -31.81 -0.35 -0.11
N GLU A 998 -30.79 -0.10 0.70
CA GLU A 998 -29.45 -0.65 0.51
C GLU A 998 -29.30 -2.12 0.92
N ASP A 999 -30.23 -2.67 1.70
CA ASP A 999 -30.21 -4.05 2.18
C ASP A 999 -30.27 -5.05 1.01
N GLU A 1000 -29.33 -6.00 0.96
CA GLU A 1000 -29.26 -7.02 -0.09
C GLU A 1000 -30.55 -7.84 -0.20
N ARG A 1001 -31.27 -8.02 0.91
CA ARG A 1001 -32.56 -8.73 0.93
C ARG A 1001 -33.69 -7.89 0.34
N TYR A 1002 -33.66 -6.56 0.53
CA TYR A 1002 -34.59 -5.67 -0.16
C TYR A 1002 -34.34 -5.73 -1.67
N LYS A 1003 -33.07 -5.65 -2.11
CA LYS A 1003 -32.67 -5.72 -3.51
C LYS A 1003 -33.04 -7.06 -4.16
N GLU A 1004 -32.82 -8.19 -3.48
CA GLU A 1004 -33.22 -9.54 -3.92
C GLU A 1004 -34.74 -9.66 -4.13
N PHE A 1005 -35.57 -9.27 -3.16
CA PHE A 1005 -37.03 -9.35 -3.31
C PHE A 1005 -37.58 -8.32 -4.30
N TYR A 1006 -36.98 -7.13 -4.39
CA TYR A 1006 -37.32 -6.15 -5.41
C TYR A 1006 -37.05 -6.71 -6.82
N PHE A 1007 -35.88 -7.30 -7.07
CA PHE A 1007 -35.56 -7.98 -8.32
C PHE A 1007 -36.56 -9.11 -8.64
N ARG A 1008 -36.89 -9.95 -7.66
CA ARG A 1008 -37.88 -11.04 -7.82
C ARG A 1008 -39.23 -10.54 -8.30
N PHE A 1009 -39.78 -9.52 -7.68
CA PHE A 1009 -41.09 -8.99 -8.06
C PHE A 1009 -41.03 -8.13 -9.32
N ASN A 1010 -39.89 -7.51 -9.64
CA ASN A 1010 -39.64 -6.89 -10.95
C ASN A 1010 -39.73 -7.95 -12.08
N LYS A 1011 -39.15 -9.15 -11.88
CA LYS A 1011 -39.31 -10.29 -12.81
C LYS A 1011 -40.68 -10.96 -12.79
N MET A 1012 -41.43 -10.86 -11.69
CA MET A 1012 -42.84 -11.24 -11.64
C MET A 1012 -43.71 -10.29 -12.51
N MET A 1013 -43.45 -8.97 -12.46
CA MET A 1013 -44.14 -7.99 -13.30
C MET A 1013 -43.88 -8.20 -14.80
N ASP A 1014 -42.67 -8.62 -15.19
CA ASP A 1014 -42.36 -8.96 -16.60
C ASP A 1014 -43.31 -10.04 -17.15
N VAL A 1015 -43.63 -11.06 -16.34
CA VAL A 1015 -44.58 -12.12 -16.73
C VAL A 1015 -46.00 -11.56 -16.88
N PHE A 1016 -46.46 -10.70 -15.97
CA PHE A 1016 -47.77 -10.06 -16.08
C PHE A 1016 -47.87 -9.18 -17.35
N VAL A 1017 -46.82 -8.41 -17.65
CA VAL A 1017 -46.78 -7.47 -18.80
C VAL A 1017 -46.72 -8.19 -20.15
N PHE A 1018 -45.87 -9.22 -20.27
CA PHE A 1018 -45.56 -9.87 -21.56
C PHE A 1018 -46.28 -11.21 -21.80
N VAL A 1019 -46.91 -11.81 -20.79
CA VAL A 1019 -47.60 -13.11 -20.94
C VAL A 1019 -49.05 -13.05 -20.50
N ILE A 1020 -49.37 -12.49 -19.31
CA ILE A 1020 -50.75 -12.46 -18.82
C ILE A 1020 -51.60 -11.43 -19.57
N ALA A 1021 -51.22 -10.15 -19.56
CA ALA A 1021 -52.01 -9.07 -20.15
C ALA A 1021 -52.33 -9.23 -21.67
N PRO A 1022 -51.41 -9.72 -22.53
CA PRO A 1022 -51.71 -9.96 -23.95
C PRO A 1022 -52.74 -11.06 -24.22
N ASN A 1023 -52.86 -12.04 -23.31
CA ASN A 1023 -53.70 -13.24 -23.48
C ASN A 1023 -54.98 -13.20 -22.62
N LEU A 1024 -55.36 -12.02 -22.10
CA LEU A 1024 -56.48 -11.85 -21.18
C LEU A 1024 -57.67 -11.12 -21.83
N ASP A 1025 -58.74 -11.85 -22.15
CA ASP A 1025 -59.96 -11.34 -22.81
C ASP A 1025 -61.16 -12.23 -22.39
N PHE A 1026 -62.34 -11.75 -21.95
CA PHE A 1026 -62.71 -10.40 -21.50
C PHE A 1026 -63.94 -10.47 -20.53
N GLU A 1027 -64.57 -9.32 -20.29
CA GLU A 1027 -65.83 -9.04 -19.56
C GLU A 1027 -66.04 -9.58 -18.13
N TYR A 1028 -65.89 -10.87 -17.83
CA TYR A 1028 -66.39 -11.45 -16.56
C TYR A 1028 -65.40 -12.36 -15.79
N GLU A 1029 -64.28 -11.79 -15.32
CA GLU A 1029 -63.56 -12.30 -14.15
C GLU A 1029 -63.24 -11.17 -13.15
N VAL A 1030 -64.26 -10.79 -12.39
CA VAL A 1030 -64.20 -9.74 -11.36
C VAL A 1030 -63.11 -10.07 -10.33
N GLU A 1031 -63.07 -11.31 -9.83
CA GLU A 1031 -62.04 -11.74 -8.87
C GLU A 1031 -60.60 -11.58 -9.37
N LEU A 1032 -60.35 -11.82 -10.67
CA LEU A 1032 -59.01 -11.71 -11.24
C LEU A 1032 -58.64 -10.23 -11.44
N LYS A 1033 -59.59 -9.42 -11.92
CA LYS A 1033 -59.43 -7.97 -12.02
C LYS A 1033 -59.13 -7.33 -10.67
N ASP A 1034 -59.90 -7.66 -9.63
CA ASP A 1034 -59.73 -7.10 -8.29
C ASP A 1034 -58.38 -7.50 -7.67
N LYS A 1035 -57.90 -8.74 -7.91
CA LYS A 1035 -56.55 -9.20 -7.50
C LYS A 1035 -55.43 -8.45 -8.23
N ILE A 1036 -55.60 -8.11 -9.52
CA ILE A 1036 -54.64 -7.29 -10.27
C ILE A 1036 -54.61 -5.84 -9.75
N ILE A 1037 -55.78 -5.24 -9.46
CA ILE A 1037 -55.87 -3.89 -8.88
C ILE A 1037 -55.18 -3.86 -7.51
N LEU A 1038 -55.50 -4.81 -6.63
CA LEU A 1038 -54.86 -4.93 -5.31
C LEU A 1038 -53.34 -5.10 -5.41
N LEU A 1039 -52.83 -5.92 -6.35
CA LEU A 1039 -51.40 -6.06 -6.58
C LEU A 1039 -50.74 -4.72 -6.97
N ILE A 1040 -51.36 -3.95 -7.87
CA ILE A 1040 -50.86 -2.62 -8.27
C ILE A 1040 -50.85 -1.65 -7.08
N GLU A 1041 -51.89 -1.65 -6.24
CA GLU A 1041 -51.95 -0.82 -5.03
C GLU A 1041 -50.89 -1.21 -3.98
N GLU A 1042 -50.68 -2.51 -3.75
CA GLU A 1042 -49.65 -2.99 -2.82
C GLU A 1042 -48.23 -2.70 -3.31
N LEU A 1043 -47.95 -2.85 -4.61
CA LEU A 1043 -46.67 -2.47 -5.22
C LEU A 1043 -46.39 -0.96 -5.07
N LYS A 1044 -47.40 -0.11 -5.37
CA LYS A 1044 -47.30 1.35 -5.20
C LYS A 1044 -47.04 1.74 -3.75
N LYS A 1045 -47.74 1.12 -2.79
CA LYS A 1045 -47.56 1.32 -1.34
C LYS A 1045 -46.13 1.00 -0.87
N LEU A 1046 -45.43 0.11 -1.59
CA LEU A 1046 -44.05 -0.28 -1.32
C LEU A 1046 -42.99 0.55 -2.08
N SER A 1047 -43.43 1.63 -2.75
CA SER A 1047 -42.59 2.50 -3.58
C SER A 1047 -41.84 1.74 -4.69
N ILE A 1048 -42.53 0.76 -5.30
CA ILE A 1048 -42.10 0.05 -6.51
C ILE A 1048 -42.79 0.72 -7.72
N PRO A 1049 -42.08 1.03 -8.81
CA PRO A 1049 -42.70 1.53 -10.04
C PRO A 1049 -43.67 0.51 -10.68
N THR A 1050 -44.80 0.98 -11.21
CA THR A 1050 -45.90 0.15 -11.74
C THR A 1050 -46.44 0.57 -13.11
N LEU A 1051 -45.95 1.65 -13.73
CA LEU A 1051 -46.50 2.19 -14.97
C LEU A 1051 -46.46 1.19 -16.13
N ARG A 1052 -45.41 0.38 -16.28
CA ARG A 1052 -45.36 -0.63 -17.35
C ARG A 1052 -46.40 -1.74 -17.15
N LEU A 1053 -46.72 -2.06 -15.90
CA LEU A 1053 -47.78 -3.01 -15.52
C LEU A 1053 -49.16 -2.39 -15.76
N GLU A 1054 -49.34 -1.12 -15.38
CA GLU A 1054 -50.59 -0.39 -15.60
C GLU A 1054 -50.87 -0.16 -17.09
N ALA A 1055 -49.84 0.20 -17.87
CA ALA A 1055 -49.91 0.34 -19.33
C ALA A 1055 -50.32 -0.97 -20.01
N ALA A 1056 -49.76 -2.11 -19.56
CA ALA A 1056 -50.07 -3.41 -20.12
C ALA A 1056 -51.56 -3.78 -19.99
N PHE A 1057 -52.23 -3.32 -18.92
CA PHE A 1057 -53.64 -3.65 -18.64
C PHE A 1057 -54.68 -2.61 -19.08
N VAL A 1058 -54.27 -1.56 -19.81
CA VAL A 1058 -55.19 -0.52 -20.31
C VAL A 1058 -56.23 -1.12 -21.26
N LYS A 1059 -55.80 -1.96 -22.21
CA LYS A 1059 -56.69 -2.63 -23.17
C LYS A 1059 -57.77 -3.47 -22.47
N ASN A 1060 -57.40 -4.14 -21.38
CA ASN A 1060 -58.28 -4.99 -20.57
C ASN A 1060 -59.20 -4.19 -19.63
N LYS A 1061 -59.16 -2.84 -19.67
CA LYS A 1061 -59.98 -1.92 -18.85
C LYS A 1061 -59.85 -2.17 -17.34
N ILE A 1062 -58.64 -2.54 -16.88
CA ILE A 1062 -58.30 -2.57 -15.45
C ILE A 1062 -57.79 -1.19 -15.01
N THR A 1063 -57.02 -0.54 -15.88
CA THR A 1063 -56.41 0.78 -15.71
C THR A 1063 -56.93 1.77 -16.76
N GLU A 1064 -57.03 3.05 -16.40
CA GLU A 1064 -57.44 4.11 -17.33
C GLU A 1064 -56.24 4.72 -18.04
N LEU A 1065 -56.27 4.80 -19.38
CA LEU A 1065 -55.21 5.37 -20.21
C LEU A 1065 -54.77 6.78 -19.75
N LYS A 1066 -55.74 7.62 -19.35
CA LYS A 1066 -55.50 8.97 -18.85
C LYS A 1066 -54.62 9.00 -17.59
N ASN A 1067 -54.80 8.03 -16.69
CA ASN A 1067 -54.05 7.98 -15.43
C ASN A 1067 -52.63 7.44 -15.67
N VAL A 1068 -52.46 6.50 -16.62
CA VAL A 1068 -51.14 6.06 -17.08
C VAL A 1068 -50.38 7.19 -17.77
N LEU A 1069 -51.04 7.99 -18.64
CA LEU A 1069 -50.45 9.18 -19.27
C LEU A 1069 -49.92 10.19 -18.24
N ILE A 1070 -50.76 10.55 -17.26
CA ILE A 1070 -50.35 11.46 -16.18
C ILE A 1070 -49.22 10.84 -15.35
N GLY A 1071 -49.23 9.51 -15.15
CA GLY A 1071 -48.13 8.77 -14.54
C GLY A 1071 -46.81 8.96 -15.29
N ILE A 1072 -46.80 8.76 -16.61
CA ILE A 1072 -45.63 8.93 -17.49
C ILE A 1072 -45.08 10.36 -17.39
N GLU A 1073 -45.93 11.37 -17.53
CA GLU A 1073 -45.53 12.79 -17.47
C GLU A 1073 -44.87 13.17 -16.14
N ASN A 1074 -45.32 12.59 -15.02
CA ASN A 1074 -44.73 12.81 -13.70
C ASN A 1074 -43.46 11.99 -13.44
N GLN A 1075 -43.36 10.77 -13.98
CA GLN A 1075 -42.24 9.88 -13.70
C GLN A 1075 -41.04 10.07 -14.63
N ILE A 1076 -41.24 10.54 -15.87
CA ILE A 1076 -40.15 10.80 -16.81
C ILE A 1076 -39.24 11.98 -16.37
N ILE A 1077 -39.77 12.88 -15.54
CA ILE A 1077 -39.04 13.99 -14.90
C ILE A 1077 -38.51 13.66 -13.50
N SER A 1078 -38.56 12.39 -13.08
CA SER A 1078 -38.15 11.94 -11.75
C SER A 1078 -36.63 11.95 -11.56
N SER A 1079 -36.18 12.25 -10.34
CA SER A 1079 -34.78 12.10 -9.92
C SER A 1079 -34.38 10.67 -9.55
N ASN A 1080 -35.30 9.69 -9.63
CA ASN A 1080 -34.99 8.28 -9.47
C ASN A 1080 -35.15 7.53 -10.81
N TYR A 1081 -34.04 6.97 -11.28
CA TYR A 1081 -33.92 6.17 -12.50
C TYR A 1081 -34.94 5.03 -12.60
N GLU A 1082 -35.31 4.39 -11.48
CA GLU A 1082 -36.28 3.28 -11.48
C GLU A 1082 -37.64 3.69 -12.06
N TYR A 1083 -38.13 4.87 -11.70
CA TYR A 1083 -39.40 5.41 -12.20
C TYR A 1083 -39.25 5.93 -13.65
N VAL A 1084 -38.09 6.50 -14.01
CA VAL A 1084 -37.83 6.93 -15.39
C VAL A 1084 -37.79 5.73 -16.34
N ALA A 1085 -37.11 4.63 -15.96
CA ALA A 1085 -37.06 3.40 -16.73
C ALA A 1085 -38.44 2.73 -16.87
N ASP A 1086 -39.23 2.70 -15.80
CA ASP A 1086 -40.62 2.20 -15.85
C ASP A 1086 -41.53 3.06 -16.73
N ALA A 1087 -41.38 4.39 -16.70
CA ALA A 1087 -42.07 5.31 -17.61
C ALA A 1087 -41.71 5.01 -19.09
N LEU A 1088 -40.42 4.88 -19.42
CA LEU A 1088 -39.95 4.55 -20.77
C LEU A 1088 -40.49 3.17 -21.25
N HIS A 1089 -40.43 2.14 -20.40
CA HIS A 1089 -41.02 0.83 -20.71
C HIS A 1089 -42.54 0.91 -20.92
N SER A 1090 -43.24 1.78 -20.18
CA SER A 1090 -44.68 1.99 -20.35
C SER A 1090 -45.03 2.74 -21.64
N ILE A 1091 -44.18 3.67 -22.11
CA ILE A 1091 -44.33 4.33 -23.43
C ILE A 1091 -44.25 3.29 -24.55
N TYR A 1092 -43.16 2.51 -24.58
CA TYR A 1092 -43.00 1.42 -25.55
C TYR A 1092 -44.21 0.48 -25.53
N ARG A 1093 -44.70 0.10 -24.34
CA ARG A 1093 -45.84 -0.82 -24.19
C ARG A 1093 -47.18 -0.24 -24.67
N LEU A 1094 -47.40 1.08 -24.54
CA LEU A 1094 -48.61 1.73 -25.06
C LEU A 1094 -48.63 1.80 -26.59
N LEU A 1095 -47.47 2.00 -27.23
CA LEU A 1095 -47.31 1.92 -28.69
C LEU A 1095 -47.56 0.48 -29.18
N ASP A 1096 -47.00 -0.51 -28.49
CA ASP A 1096 -47.10 -1.95 -28.79
C ASP A 1096 -48.52 -2.54 -28.66
N ILE A 1097 -49.41 -1.89 -27.88
CA ILE A 1097 -50.82 -2.31 -27.70
C ILE A 1097 -51.78 -1.67 -28.73
N ASN A 1098 -51.43 -0.51 -29.30
CA ASN A 1098 -52.25 0.30 -30.21
C ASN A 1098 -53.70 0.51 -29.70
N VAL A 1099 -53.83 1.28 -28.61
CA VAL A 1099 -55.04 1.35 -27.76
C VAL A 1099 -56.26 2.00 -28.45
N GLU A 1100 -56.07 2.87 -29.45
CA GLU A 1100 -57.17 3.61 -30.08
C GLU A 1100 -57.08 3.65 -31.62
N ASN A 1101 -58.22 3.52 -32.29
CA ASN A 1101 -58.34 3.73 -33.75
C ASN A 1101 -58.39 5.24 -34.14
N SER A 1102 -57.84 6.13 -33.32
CA SER A 1102 -57.85 7.60 -33.49
C SER A 1102 -56.44 8.18 -33.67
N GLU A 1103 -55.99 8.17 -34.93
CA GLU A 1103 -54.97 9.03 -35.55
C GLU A 1103 -53.89 9.69 -34.65
N ASN A 1104 -52.67 9.13 -34.68
CA ASN A 1104 -51.34 9.75 -34.51
C ASN A 1104 -50.99 10.63 -33.27
N ILE A 1105 -51.89 11.48 -32.77
CA ILE A 1105 -51.59 12.56 -31.82
C ILE A 1105 -51.10 12.00 -30.47
N PHE A 1106 -51.73 10.92 -30.00
CA PHE A 1106 -51.31 10.22 -28.78
C PHE A 1106 -49.89 9.67 -28.88
N SER A 1107 -49.62 8.85 -29.91
CA SER A 1107 -48.31 8.24 -30.16
C SER A 1107 -47.23 9.30 -30.36
N SER A 1108 -47.55 10.37 -31.09
CA SER A 1108 -46.65 11.50 -31.29
C SER A 1108 -46.30 12.19 -29.98
N LYS A 1109 -47.27 12.43 -29.09
CA LYS A 1109 -47.00 13.06 -27.78
C LYS A 1109 -46.07 12.20 -26.91
N LEU A 1110 -46.24 10.87 -26.90
CA LEU A 1110 -45.37 9.98 -26.15
C LEU A 1110 -43.93 9.99 -26.69
N ILE A 1111 -43.77 9.89 -28.01
CA ILE A 1111 -42.44 9.91 -28.66
C ILE A 1111 -41.77 11.28 -28.45
N ASP A 1112 -42.54 12.37 -28.43
CA ASP A 1112 -42.00 13.71 -28.19
C ASP A 1112 -41.45 13.90 -26.76
N LEU A 1113 -42.00 13.22 -25.75
CA LEU A 1113 -41.45 13.23 -24.38
C LEU A 1113 -40.07 12.58 -24.33
N GLU A 1114 -39.88 11.43 -24.99
CA GLU A 1114 -38.55 10.80 -25.11
C GLU A 1114 -37.59 11.64 -25.96
N ALA A 1115 -38.05 12.17 -27.10
CA ALA A 1115 -37.25 13.05 -27.94
C ALA A 1115 -36.81 14.32 -27.19
N GLN A 1116 -37.61 14.84 -26.25
CA GLN A 1116 -37.22 15.91 -25.33
C GLN A 1116 -36.11 15.49 -24.35
N MET A 1117 -36.14 14.26 -23.81
CA MET A 1117 -35.04 13.76 -22.95
C MET A 1117 -33.69 13.74 -23.68
N VAL A 1118 -33.66 13.27 -24.94
CA VAL A 1118 -32.46 13.25 -25.77
C VAL A 1118 -32.05 14.66 -26.19
N PHE A 1119 -33.00 15.53 -26.54
CA PHE A 1119 -32.75 16.92 -26.90
C PHE A 1119 -32.17 17.75 -25.74
N TRP A 1120 -32.65 17.54 -24.50
CA TRP A 1120 -32.13 18.18 -23.29
C TRP A 1120 -30.97 17.42 -22.63
N ARG A 1121 -30.65 16.21 -23.11
CA ARG A 1121 -29.58 15.33 -22.63
C ARG A 1121 -29.65 15.06 -21.12
N SER A 1122 -30.88 14.87 -20.63
CA SER A 1122 -31.22 14.70 -19.20
C SER A 1122 -30.38 13.57 -18.56
N PRO A 1123 -29.44 13.87 -17.63
CA PRO A 1123 -28.48 12.87 -17.13
C PRO A 1123 -29.12 11.63 -16.51
N ILE A 1124 -30.33 11.76 -15.96
CA ILE A 1124 -31.11 10.64 -15.43
C ILE A 1124 -31.99 10.09 -16.56
N GLY A 1125 -31.68 8.86 -16.98
CA GLY A 1125 -32.46 8.12 -17.97
C GLY A 1125 -32.05 8.31 -19.45
N LEU A 1126 -31.03 9.12 -19.76
CA LEU A 1126 -30.61 9.39 -21.15
C LEU A 1126 -30.34 8.12 -21.97
N SER A 1127 -29.50 7.20 -21.46
CA SER A 1127 -29.23 5.91 -22.12
C SER A 1127 -30.52 5.10 -22.32
N GLY A 1128 -31.40 5.05 -21.31
CA GLY A 1128 -32.70 4.39 -21.41
C GLY A 1128 -33.57 4.94 -22.54
N SER A 1129 -33.67 6.27 -22.65
CA SER A 1129 -34.44 6.93 -23.71
C SER A 1129 -33.79 6.76 -25.09
N ILE A 1130 -32.46 6.85 -25.19
CA ILE A 1130 -31.73 6.60 -26.46
C ILE A 1130 -32.01 5.16 -26.96
N ASN A 1131 -31.96 4.16 -26.08
CA ASN A 1131 -32.27 2.77 -26.46
C ASN A 1131 -33.77 2.57 -26.75
N SER A 1132 -34.68 3.20 -25.98
CA SER A 1132 -36.13 3.13 -26.20
C SER A 1132 -36.54 3.74 -27.55
N ILE A 1133 -36.09 4.96 -27.87
CA ILE A 1133 -36.24 5.58 -29.19
C ILE A 1133 -35.62 4.68 -30.28
N GLY A 1134 -34.48 4.03 -30.00
CA GLY A 1134 -33.86 3.06 -30.89
C GLY A 1134 -34.70 1.81 -31.16
N LEU A 1135 -35.64 1.43 -30.28
CA LEU A 1135 -36.62 0.37 -30.51
C LEU A 1135 -37.89 0.89 -31.21
N ILE A 1136 -38.28 2.13 -30.90
CA ILE A 1136 -39.42 2.82 -31.54
C ILE A 1136 -39.13 3.05 -33.03
N ILE A 1137 -37.92 3.47 -33.41
CA ILE A 1137 -37.52 3.63 -34.81
C ILE A 1137 -37.54 2.30 -35.56
N GLU A 1138 -37.15 1.19 -34.92
CA GLU A 1138 -37.07 -0.12 -35.57
C GLU A 1138 -38.45 -0.75 -35.87
N LYS A 1139 -39.46 -0.45 -35.04
CA LYS A 1139 -40.79 -1.10 -35.13
C LYS A 1139 -41.95 -0.17 -35.48
N TYR A 1140 -41.79 1.13 -35.21
CA TYR A 1140 -42.85 2.14 -35.24
C TYR A 1140 -42.39 3.43 -35.94
N ALA A 1141 -41.50 3.31 -36.93
CA ALA A 1141 -40.91 4.42 -37.69
C ALA A 1141 -41.93 5.44 -38.22
N ASP A 1142 -43.14 5.00 -38.54
CA ASP A 1142 -44.21 5.83 -39.10
C ASP A 1142 -44.82 6.82 -38.09
N TYR A 1143 -44.70 6.55 -36.78
CA TYR A 1143 -45.06 7.51 -35.73
C TYR A 1143 -43.93 8.54 -35.45
N VAL A 1144 -42.75 8.38 -36.07
CA VAL A 1144 -41.60 9.27 -35.89
C VAL A 1144 -41.61 10.36 -36.97
N ASN A 1145 -42.22 11.49 -36.64
CA ASN A 1145 -42.29 12.69 -37.49
C ASN A 1145 -40.99 13.52 -37.48
N GLU A 1146 -40.92 14.50 -38.38
CA GLU A 1146 -39.76 15.38 -38.57
C GLU A 1146 -39.40 16.21 -37.31
N ALA A 1147 -40.37 16.63 -36.51
CA ALA A 1147 -40.11 17.39 -35.29
C ALA A 1147 -39.44 16.52 -34.20
N HIS A 1148 -39.81 15.23 -34.11
CA HIS A 1148 -39.09 14.27 -33.26
C HIS A 1148 -37.67 14.04 -33.77
N LEU A 1149 -37.50 13.82 -35.08
CA LEU A 1149 -36.18 13.61 -35.70
C LEU A 1149 -35.24 14.80 -35.44
N ASN A 1150 -35.71 16.03 -35.65
CA ASN A 1150 -34.92 17.24 -35.40
C ASN A 1150 -34.49 17.37 -33.92
N LYS A 1151 -35.37 17.05 -32.96
CA LYS A 1151 -35.02 17.00 -31.53
C LYS A 1151 -33.94 15.96 -31.23
N ILE A 1152 -34.10 14.74 -31.76
CA ILE A 1152 -33.16 13.63 -31.55
C ILE A 1152 -31.81 13.95 -32.18
N LEU A 1153 -31.77 14.47 -33.41
CA LEU A 1153 -30.55 14.83 -34.13
C LEU A 1153 -29.77 15.94 -33.40
N LEU A 1154 -30.43 16.99 -32.91
CA LEU A 1154 -29.79 18.06 -32.12
C LEU A 1154 -29.26 17.54 -30.78
N GLY A 1155 -29.93 16.58 -30.15
CA GLY A 1155 -29.41 15.88 -28.96
C GLY A 1155 -28.15 15.09 -29.28
N LEU A 1156 -28.20 14.24 -30.32
CA LEU A 1156 -27.08 13.41 -30.79
C LEU A 1156 -25.88 14.25 -31.24
N GLU A 1157 -26.09 15.39 -31.90
CA GLU A 1157 -25.02 16.29 -32.34
C GLU A 1157 -24.22 16.82 -31.14
N ASN A 1158 -24.88 17.34 -30.11
CA ASN A 1158 -24.23 17.80 -28.89
C ASN A 1158 -23.52 16.65 -28.15
N LEU A 1159 -24.10 15.44 -28.14
CA LEU A 1159 -23.48 14.26 -27.54
C LEU A 1159 -22.17 13.84 -28.22
N THR A 1160 -21.91 14.19 -29.49
CA THR A 1160 -20.59 13.91 -30.11
C THR A 1160 -19.44 14.55 -29.34
N TYR A 1161 -19.66 15.74 -28.79
CA TYR A 1161 -18.72 16.56 -28.02
C TYR A 1161 -18.81 16.31 -26.52
N GLU A 1162 -20.03 16.24 -25.96
CA GLU A 1162 -20.24 16.03 -24.51
C GLU A 1162 -19.76 14.64 -24.04
N THR A 1163 -19.83 13.62 -24.90
CA THR A 1163 -19.33 12.25 -24.61
C THR A 1163 -17.87 12.01 -25.00
N ASN A 1164 -17.15 13.02 -25.50
CA ASN A 1164 -15.74 12.85 -25.83
C ASN A 1164 -14.89 12.79 -24.54
N VAL A 1165 -14.10 11.73 -24.34
CA VAL A 1165 -13.31 11.55 -23.11
C VAL A 1165 -12.11 12.53 -23.03
N PHE A 1166 -11.73 13.16 -24.14
CA PHE A 1166 -10.78 14.27 -24.16
C PHE A 1166 -11.42 15.62 -23.77
N ASN A 1167 -12.75 15.68 -23.63
CA ASN A 1167 -13.48 16.85 -23.15
C ASN A 1167 -13.57 16.83 -21.62
N ASN A 1168 -13.03 17.87 -20.97
CA ASN A 1168 -13.05 18.04 -19.51
C ASN A 1168 -14.41 18.56 -18.97
N SER A 1169 -15.50 18.32 -19.70
CA SER A 1169 -16.85 18.59 -19.22
C SER A 1169 -17.19 17.71 -18.00
N GLU A 1170 -17.63 18.35 -16.91
CA GLU A 1170 -18.06 17.68 -15.68
C GLU A 1170 -19.53 17.20 -15.73
N ILE A 1171 -20.17 17.26 -16.92
CA ILE A 1171 -21.58 16.86 -17.15
C ILE A 1171 -21.76 15.34 -16.93
N TYR A 1172 -20.78 14.56 -17.37
CA TYR A 1172 -20.74 13.10 -17.26
C TYR A 1172 -19.33 12.67 -16.84
N HIS A 1173 -19.21 11.63 -16.00
CA HIS A 1173 -17.91 11.00 -15.75
C HIS A 1173 -17.53 10.05 -16.90
N ASP A 1174 -16.24 9.74 -17.04
CA ASP A 1174 -15.71 9.18 -18.30
C ASP A 1174 -16.23 7.78 -18.67
N TYR A 1175 -16.75 7.00 -17.70
CA TYR A 1175 -17.55 5.80 -18.02
C TYR A 1175 -18.90 6.18 -18.61
N GLN A 1176 -19.69 7.06 -17.97
CA GLN A 1176 -20.99 7.51 -18.48
C GLN A 1176 -20.86 8.11 -19.88
N LYS A 1177 -19.77 8.83 -20.16
CA LYS A 1177 -19.43 9.28 -21.51
C LYS A 1177 -19.43 8.10 -22.49
N LEU A 1178 -18.67 7.04 -22.24
CA LEU A 1178 -18.59 5.85 -23.11
C LEU A 1178 -19.91 5.06 -23.20
N GLU A 1179 -20.63 4.94 -22.08
CA GLU A 1179 -21.96 4.31 -21.97
C GLU A 1179 -22.99 5.00 -22.89
N ILE A 1180 -23.13 6.33 -22.75
CA ILE A 1180 -24.01 7.16 -23.60
C ILE A 1180 -23.51 7.14 -25.06
N ARG A 1181 -22.20 7.09 -25.30
CA ARG A 1181 -21.59 7.10 -26.64
C ARG A 1181 -21.81 5.81 -27.42
N ARG A 1182 -21.78 4.64 -26.77
CA ARG A 1182 -22.22 3.35 -27.34
C ARG A 1182 -23.67 3.45 -27.80
N ASP A 1183 -24.54 3.91 -26.91
CA ASP A 1183 -25.98 3.90 -27.16
C ASP A 1183 -26.37 4.96 -28.21
N ALA A 1184 -25.73 6.14 -28.18
CA ALA A 1184 -25.91 7.21 -29.17
C ALA A 1184 -25.41 6.80 -30.56
N ALA A 1185 -24.29 6.06 -30.66
CA ALA A 1185 -23.82 5.48 -31.92
C ALA A 1185 -24.85 4.50 -32.51
N ARG A 1186 -25.39 3.59 -31.68
CA ARG A 1186 -26.44 2.63 -32.06
C ARG A 1186 -27.71 3.33 -32.58
N LEU A 1187 -28.21 4.33 -31.86
CA LEU A 1187 -29.37 5.13 -32.29
C LEU A 1187 -29.08 5.88 -33.60
N SER A 1188 -27.87 6.45 -33.72
CA SER A 1188 -27.45 7.18 -34.93
C SER A 1188 -27.34 6.26 -36.16
N PHE A 1189 -26.91 5.00 -36.00
CA PHE A 1189 -26.90 4.01 -37.09
C PHE A 1189 -28.32 3.62 -37.52
N LYS A 1190 -29.25 3.39 -36.59
CA LYS A 1190 -30.66 3.14 -36.93
C LYS A 1190 -31.31 4.32 -37.65
N LEU A 1191 -31.00 5.55 -37.23
CA LEU A 1191 -31.41 6.77 -37.94
C LEU A 1191 -30.78 6.89 -39.32
N PHE A 1192 -29.50 6.54 -39.48
CA PHE A 1192 -28.79 6.58 -40.77
C PHE A 1192 -29.46 5.66 -41.79
N ASN A 1193 -29.85 4.45 -41.37
CA ASN A 1193 -30.59 3.52 -42.22
C ASN A 1193 -32.00 4.05 -42.53
N LEU A 1194 -32.74 4.58 -41.53
CA LEU A 1194 -34.06 5.20 -41.76
C LEU A 1194 -34.02 6.35 -42.79
N TYR A 1195 -32.96 7.16 -42.80
CA TYR A 1195 -32.78 8.24 -43.77
C TYR A 1195 -32.45 7.69 -45.18
N LEU A 1196 -31.65 6.62 -45.28
CA LEU A 1196 -31.41 5.92 -46.55
C LEU A 1196 -32.71 5.29 -47.11
N ASP A 1197 -33.47 4.58 -46.28
CA ASP A 1197 -34.73 3.92 -46.67
C ASP A 1197 -35.81 4.93 -47.12
N ARG A 1198 -35.81 6.13 -46.53
CA ARG A 1198 -36.68 7.25 -46.94
C ARG A 1198 -36.13 8.04 -48.14
N GLY A 1199 -34.92 7.76 -48.61
CA GLY A 1199 -34.26 8.49 -49.71
C GLY A 1199 -33.90 9.93 -49.38
N TYR A 1200 -33.68 10.25 -48.10
CA TYR A 1200 -33.43 11.60 -47.60
C TYR A 1200 -31.92 11.91 -47.53
N GLU A 1201 -31.56 13.19 -47.60
CA GLU A 1201 -30.17 13.63 -47.38
C GLU A 1201 -29.74 13.36 -45.92
N ILE A 1202 -28.57 12.76 -45.74
CA ILE A 1202 -28.08 12.29 -44.44
C ILE A 1202 -27.62 13.51 -43.60
N PRO A 1203 -28.22 13.78 -42.43
CA PRO A 1203 -27.87 14.94 -41.61
C PRO A 1203 -26.40 14.97 -41.16
N PRO A 1204 -25.78 16.15 -41.00
CA PRO A 1204 -24.40 16.30 -40.52
C PRO A 1204 -24.14 15.54 -39.21
N ALA A 1205 -25.09 15.56 -38.27
CA ALA A 1205 -24.99 14.85 -37.00
C ALA A 1205 -24.74 13.33 -37.18
N LEU A 1206 -25.42 12.68 -38.14
CA LEU A 1206 -25.25 11.24 -38.40
C LEU A 1206 -23.91 10.96 -39.09
N ASN A 1207 -23.46 11.85 -39.97
CA ASN A 1207 -22.12 11.76 -40.57
C ASN A 1207 -21.01 11.93 -39.52
N SER A 1208 -21.19 12.80 -38.52
CA SER A 1208 -20.27 12.93 -37.38
C SER A 1208 -20.19 11.65 -36.55
N TRP A 1209 -21.32 11.01 -36.26
CA TRP A 1209 -21.33 9.71 -35.56
C TRP A 1209 -20.73 8.56 -36.39
N LYS A 1210 -20.97 8.55 -37.71
CA LYS A 1210 -20.30 7.64 -38.63
C LYS A 1210 -18.77 7.80 -38.57
N ASN A 1211 -18.27 9.02 -38.64
CA ASN A 1211 -16.83 9.32 -38.55
C ASN A 1211 -16.24 8.90 -37.18
N ILE A 1212 -16.99 9.06 -36.08
CA ILE A 1212 -16.60 8.55 -34.76
C ILE A 1212 -16.45 7.02 -34.79
N CYS A 1213 -17.44 6.30 -35.31
CA CYS A 1213 -17.42 4.82 -35.33
C CYS A 1213 -16.42 4.24 -36.34
N GLN A 1214 -16.02 5.01 -37.35
CA GLN A 1214 -14.96 4.66 -38.30
C GLN A 1214 -13.55 5.01 -37.80
N SER A 1215 -13.41 5.77 -36.70
CA SER A 1215 -12.11 6.14 -36.13
C SER A 1215 -11.37 4.95 -35.54
N ASP A 1216 -10.07 4.80 -35.81
CA ASP A 1216 -9.22 3.80 -35.16
C ASP A 1216 -8.81 4.15 -33.73
N GLU A 1217 -9.11 5.38 -33.27
CA GLU A 1217 -8.88 5.82 -31.89
C GLU A 1217 -10.10 5.59 -30.95
N GLU A 1218 -11.19 5.01 -31.47
CA GLU A 1218 -12.43 4.74 -30.72
C GLU A 1218 -12.50 3.27 -30.26
N PHE A 1219 -13.20 2.99 -29.15
CA PHE A 1219 -13.34 1.62 -28.63
C PHE A 1219 -14.14 0.72 -29.59
N SER A 1220 -13.70 -0.54 -29.75
CA SER A 1220 -14.34 -1.53 -30.62
C SER A 1220 -15.84 -1.66 -30.33
N GLU A 1221 -16.24 -1.75 -29.06
CA GLU A 1221 -17.64 -1.83 -28.63
C GLU A 1221 -18.53 -0.68 -29.16
N ILE A 1222 -17.95 0.51 -29.39
CA ILE A 1222 -18.63 1.69 -29.93
C ILE A 1222 -18.58 1.65 -31.47
N LYS A 1223 -17.42 1.37 -32.08
CA LYS A 1223 -17.26 1.19 -33.53
C LYS A 1223 -18.26 0.16 -34.09
N LEU A 1224 -18.43 -0.94 -33.36
CA LEU A 1224 -19.33 -2.06 -33.66
C LEU A 1224 -20.82 -1.71 -33.57
N GLN A 1225 -21.23 -0.52 -33.13
CA GLN A 1225 -22.65 -0.10 -33.18
C GLN A 1225 -23.05 0.52 -34.53
N TRP A 1226 -22.10 0.68 -35.46
CA TRP A 1226 -22.36 1.14 -36.84
C TRP A 1226 -22.48 -0.02 -37.84
N GLN A 1227 -22.97 -1.17 -37.35
CA GLN A 1227 -23.08 -2.47 -38.01
C GLN A 1227 -24.26 -3.25 -37.43
#